data_AF-T0KDZ8-F1
#
_entry.id   AF-T0KDZ8-F1
#
_cell.length_a   1.000
_cell.length_b   1.000
_cell.length_c   1.000
_cell.angle_alpha   90.00
_cell.angle_beta   90.00
_cell.angle_gamma   90.00
#
_symmetry.space_group_name_H-M   'P 1'
#
loop_
_entity.id
_entity.type
_entity.pdbx_description
1 polymer ?
#
loop_
_entity_poly.entity_id
_entity_poly.type
_entity_poly.pdbx_seq_one_letter_code
_entity_poly.pdbx_strand_id
1 'polypeptide(L)'
;MSTKLVVNPNYFEVKAVGDQWIASVMKYDEAEAAKNSKVDLCFLASIWSPIASEDRLKIMLDWHHWVFLFDDQFDEGHLREDPTAAAEEISQNIAIMGGDAPRYTADSNPIRYVFQRCWDAISEVSSLEMQNRWIDQHKRYFAQLLVQVDQQVSGQNFTRDVDEYMNMRRGTIGVYPAINLTEYGSNINLPQHVYEHPSLQECMTVSADLVILVNDVLSYRKDLELGVDHNLISLLMEKDGLSIQQAMDEIGKMLYRFFHSTRGKIHIAVERAHDKYGNIVRISPNELSFASAESWKAIYGHPGSGRQIARKGPFYDVLAAGFSSRCIGSERDPQKHSVMRKMLSPSFSQRVLVEQEDIISEIVDKFVTNMGEKGGPGTKGLNMTKCYNMNSFEILGEMAFGESFRSLDIDILNSWADTALEHLYIVTLIDNLRRIGWVSKLARLLIPTWIVTNNQHSNYSRQQVENRLQIKAARSDFVSPLVDKVRAGEVSKEEMAAHVSTIAIAGGETVATTLSALTCFLGQNPEKLNLLTQEIRAAFNTYDEITGSKAQQLPYLQAVINEGLRLFPPASGGATRLSPGFELHGQYIPEGTDISVSPWSTVHNPEYFSDPWHFKPERWLDPHCKDNKDASRPFLLGPRDCLGRK
;
A
#
# COMPACT_ATOMS: atom_id res chain seq x y z
N MET A 1 -4.67 6.71 2.58
CA MET A 1 -5.62 7.50 1.77
C MET A 1 -5.61 8.98 2.13
N SER A 2 -5.71 9.87 1.13
CA SER A 2 -6.03 11.31 1.27
C SER A 2 -7.49 11.60 0.86
N THR A 3 -8.42 10.69 1.15
CA THR A 3 -9.85 10.97 0.98
C THR A 3 -10.31 11.91 2.10
N LYS A 4 -11.02 12.96 1.73
CA LYS A 4 -11.74 13.82 2.68
C LYS A 4 -12.68 12.91 3.48
N LEU A 5 -12.62 12.99 4.82
CA LEU A 5 -13.53 12.22 5.68
C LEU A 5 -14.98 12.50 5.24
N VAL A 6 -15.71 11.44 4.93
CA VAL A 6 -17.14 11.53 4.60
C VAL A 6 -17.88 11.32 5.90
N VAL A 7 -18.60 12.34 6.35
CA VAL A 7 -19.43 12.30 7.55
C VAL A 7 -20.87 12.08 7.10
N ASN A 8 -21.58 11.19 7.77
CA ASN A 8 -23.01 10.96 7.51
C ASN A 8 -23.79 12.31 7.58
N PRO A 9 -24.65 12.62 6.59
CA PRO A 9 -25.40 13.88 6.57
C PRO A 9 -26.31 14.08 7.79
N ASN A 10 -26.74 13.01 8.45
CA ASN A 10 -27.64 13.05 9.62
C ASN A 10 -26.89 13.24 10.95
N TYR A 11 -25.56 13.43 10.94
CA TYR A 11 -24.72 13.50 12.13
C TYR A 11 -25.26 14.49 13.19
N PHE A 12 -25.57 15.73 12.81
CA PHE A 12 -25.98 16.75 13.79
C PHE A 12 -27.31 16.42 14.46
N GLU A 13 -28.27 15.90 13.69
CA GLU A 13 -29.61 15.55 14.17
C GLU A 13 -29.56 14.32 15.08
N VAL A 14 -28.86 13.26 14.63
CA VAL A 14 -28.71 12.03 15.40
C VAL A 14 -27.89 12.26 16.67
N LYS A 15 -26.85 13.09 16.62
CA LYS A 15 -26.05 13.43 17.80
C LYS A 15 -26.90 14.11 18.88
N ALA A 16 -27.68 15.13 18.49
CA ALA A 16 -28.48 15.89 19.44
C ALA A 16 -29.51 15.00 20.16
N VAL A 17 -30.20 14.14 19.41
CA VAL A 17 -31.22 13.23 19.96
C VAL A 17 -30.59 12.10 20.78
N GLY A 18 -29.51 11.49 20.27
CA GLY A 18 -28.82 10.38 20.92
C GLY A 18 -28.18 10.77 22.25
N ASP A 19 -27.48 11.91 22.30
CA ASP A 19 -26.85 12.42 23.52
C ASP A 19 -27.89 12.73 24.61
N GLN A 20 -29.05 13.28 24.24
CA GLN A 20 -30.16 13.53 25.17
C GLN A 20 -30.79 12.23 25.67
N TRP A 21 -30.98 11.27 24.76
CA TRP A 21 -31.59 9.99 25.09
C TRP A 21 -30.73 9.20 26.06
N ILE A 22 -29.42 9.04 25.78
CA ILE A 22 -28.54 8.28 26.65
C ILE A 22 -28.37 8.94 28.03
N ALA A 23 -28.32 10.28 28.09
CA ALA A 23 -28.27 11.00 29.35
C ALA A 23 -29.51 10.74 30.22
N SER A 24 -30.68 10.63 29.60
CA SER A 24 -31.92 10.26 30.29
C SER A 24 -31.91 8.82 30.79
N VAL A 25 -31.48 7.87 29.94
CA VAL A 25 -31.41 6.44 30.29
C VAL A 25 -30.44 6.19 31.43
N MET A 26 -29.27 6.81 31.38
CA MET A 26 -28.21 6.66 32.38
C MET A 26 -28.38 7.59 33.60
N LYS A 27 -29.37 8.50 33.56
CA LYS A 27 -29.64 9.51 34.60
C LYS A 27 -28.44 10.42 34.90
N TYR A 28 -27.72 10.81 33.85
CA TYR A 28 -26.57 11.70 33.96
C TYR A 28 -26.95 13.08 34.49
N ASP A 29 -26.09 13.65 35.32
CA ASP A 29 -26.12 15.07 35.62
C ASP A 29 -25.61 15.91 34.43
N GLU A 30 -25.70 17.25 34.53
CA GLU A 30 -25.26 18.14 33.46
C GLU A 30 -23.76 17.99 33.12
N ALA A 31 -22.91 17.69 34.10
CA ALA A 31 -21.48 17.56 33.90
C ALA A 31 -21.14 16.23 33.20
N GLU A 32 -21.77 15.13 33.62
CA GLU A 32 -21.66 13.81 33.00
C GLU A 32 -22.19 13.82 31.56
N ALA A 33 -23.35 14.43 31.32
CA ALA A 33 -23.92 14.57 29.99
C ALA A 33 -23.00 15.39 29.07
N ALA A 34 -22.42 16.48 29.57
CA ALA A 34 -21.46 17.28 28.82
C ALA A 34 -20.15 16.51 28.55
N LYS A 35 -19.68 15.67 29.48
CA LYS A 35 -18.51 14.81 29.28
C LYS A 35 -18.78 13.76 28.19
N ASN A 36 -19.91 13.06 28.27
CA ASN A 36 -20.32 12.07 27.27
C ASN A 36 -20.46 12.69 25.86
N SER A 37 -21.10 13.86 25.76
CA SER A 37 -21.28 14.56 24.47
C SER A 37 -19.95 14.98 23.81
N LYS A 38 -18.91 15.29 24.60
CA LYS A 38 -17.57 15.64 24.10
C LYS A 38 -16.80 14.47 23.49
N VAL A 39 -17.09 13.22 23.90
CA VAL A 39 -16.48 12.02 23.31
C VAL A 39 -16.89 11.85 21.85
N ASP A 40 -18.09 12.35 21.52
CA ASP A 40 -18.65 12.40 20.18
C ASP A 40 -18.73 11.02 19.48
N LEU A 41 -19.39 10.07 20.16
CA LEU A 41 -19.65 8.74 19.62
C LEU A 41 -20.51 8.77 18.35
N CYS A 42 -21.32 9.81 18.16
CA CYS A 42 -22.07 10.00 16.92
C CYS A 42 -21.15 10.31 15.74
N PHE A 43 -20.09 11.10 15.95
CA PHE A 43 -19.09 11.34 14.90
C PHE A 43 -18.39 10.04 14.52
N LEU A 44 -18.00 9.22 15.51
CA LEU A 44 -17.41 7.89 15.28
C LEU A 44 -18.34 7.01 14.43
N ALA A 45 -19.61 6.86 14.80
CA ALA A 45 -20.58 6.10 14.02
C ALA A 45 -20.78 6.68 12.59
N SER A 46 -20.76 8.01 12.48
CA SER A 46 -21.00 8.73 11.22
C SER A 46 -19.87 8.59 10.20
N ILE A 47 -18.62 8.50 10.64
CA ILE A 47 -17.47 8.25 9.75
C ILE A 47 -17.29 6.76 9.44
N TRP A 48 -17.78 5.90 10.33
CA TRP A 48 -17.73 4.44 10.14
C TRP A 48 -18.78 3.97 9.13
N SER A 49 -19.99 4.52 9.18
CA SER A 49 -21.07 4.22 8.24
C SER A 49 -21.68 5.49 7.63
N PRO A 50 -20.97 6.14 6.67
CA PRO A 50 -21.38 7.43 6.13
C PRO A 50 -22.67 7.40 5.31
N ILE A 51 -23.13 6.20 4.92
CA ILE A 51 -24.33 6.00 4.11
C ILE A 51 -25.53 5.47 4.91
N ALA A 52 -25.39 5.30 6.24
CA ALA A 52 -26.49 4.83 7.08
C ALA A 52 -27.68 5.78 7.03
N SER A 53 -28.89 5.23 7.00
CA SER A 53 -30.11 6.01 7.24
C SER A 53 -30.11 6.57 8.65
N GLU A 54 -30.88 7.64 8.88
CA GLU A 54 -31.01 8.28 10.20
C GLU A 54 -31.36 7.25 11.30
N ASP A 55 -32.35 6.39 11.06
CA ASP A 55 -32.78 5.38 12.04
C ASP A 55 -31.71 4.33 12.32
N ARG A 56 -30.98 3.88 11.28
CA ARG A 56 -29.89 2.92 11.47
C ARG A 56 -28.73 3.58 12.21
N LEU A 57 -28.40 4.84 11.91
CA LEU A 57 -27.35 5.60 12.59
C LEU A 57 -27.66 5.80 14.08
N LYS A 58 -28.94 6.00 14.46
CA LYS A 58 -29.37 6.05 15.87
C LYS A 58 -29.05 4.74 16.61
N ILE A 59 -29.42 3.60 16.03
CA ILE A 59 -29.11 2.29 16.64
C ILE A 59 -27.61 2.04 16.69
N MET A 60 -26.86 2.49 15.68
CA MET A 60 -25.40 2.42 15.73
C MET A 60 -24.85 3.26 16.87
N LEU A 61 -25.36 4.48 17.09
CA LEU A 61 -24.97 5.34 18.21
C LEU A 61 -25.33 4.70 19.56
N ASP A 62 -26.53 4.13 19.71
CA ASP A 62 -26.95 3.42 20.92
C ASP A 62 -25.98 2.27 21.24
N TRP A 63 -25.55 1.51 20.22
CA TRP A 63 -24.56 0.44 20.41
C TRP A 63 -23.18 0.97 20.82
N HIS A 64 -22.74 2.09 20.25
CA HIS A 64 -21.48 2.71 20.69
C HIS A 64 -21.58 3.19 22.15
N HIS A 65 -22.70 3.78 22.58
CA HIS A 65 -22.89 4.11 23.98
C HIS A 65 -22.84 2.86 24.86
N TRP A 66 -23.51 1.78 24.45
CA TRP A 66 -23.48 0.53 25.19
C TRP A 66 -22.06 -0.04 25.31
N VAL A 67 -21.31 -0.17 24.21
CA VAL A 67 -20.02 -0.90 24.25
C VAL A 67 -19.03 -0.22 25.18
N PHE A 68 -18.94 1.11 25.19
CA PHE A 68 -18.04 1.81 26.11
C PHE A 68 -18.50 1.67 27.57
N LEU A 69 -19.80 1.84 27.85
CA LEU A 69 -20.34 1.67 29.20
C LEU A 69 -20.22 0.23 29.72
N PHE A 70 -20.35 -0.74 28.82
CA PHE A 70 -20.23 -2.14 29.13
C PHE A 70 -18.77 -2.50 29.43
N ASP A 71 -17.85 -2.12 28.54
CA ASP A 71 -16.41 -2.39 28.63
C ASP A 71 -15.78 -1.72 29.86
N ASP A 72 -16.17 -0.48 30.20
CA ASP A 72 -15.71 0.24 31.39
C ASP A 72 -15.97 -0.55 32.70
N GLN A 73 -17.00 -1.40 32.75
CA GLN A 73 -17.26 -2.24 33.93
C GLN A 73 -16.20 -3.32 34.14
N PHE A 74 -15.58 -3.80 33.07
CA PHE A 74 -14.52 -4.82 33.06
C PHE A 74 -13.13 -4.21 33.20
N ASP A 75 -12.90 -3.05 32.57
CA ASP A 75 -11.59 -2.39 32.60
C ASP A 75 -11.33 -1.62 33.90
N GLU A 76 -12.34 -0.94 34.42
CA GLU A 76 -12.20 0.00 35.56
C GLU A 76 -13.23 -0.23 36.67
N GLY A 77 -14.28 -0.99 36.37
CA GLY A 77 -15.43 -1.15 37.24
C GLY A 77 -15.35 -2.34 38.19
N HIS A 78 -16.50 -2.64 38.77
CA HIS A 78 -16.67 -3.70 39.77
C HIS A 78 -16.45 -5.11 39.23
N LEU A 79 -16.44 -5.32 37.90
CA LEU A 79 -16.26 -6.65 37.30
C LEU A 79 -14.79 -6.99 37.06
N ARG A 80 -13.88 -6.01 37.12
CA ARG A 80 -12.45 -6.15 36.81
C ARG A 80 -11.76 -7.30 37.55
N GLU A 81 -12.12 -7.52 38.81
CA GLU A 81 -11.50 -8.52 39.70
C GLU A 81 -12.51 -9.53 40.27
N ASP A 82 -13.72 -9.58 39.70
CA ASP A 82 -14.79 -10.50 40.14
C ASP A 82 -15.22 -11.43 38.98
N PRO A 83 -14.57 -12.60 38.83
CA PRO A 83 -14.90 -13.55 37.77
C PRO A 83 -16.34 -14.07 37.85
N THR A 84 -16.94 -14.08 39.05
CA THR A 84 -18.30 -14.60 39.25
C THR A 84 -19.31 -13.58 38.76
N ALA A 85 -19.19 -12.33 39.18
CA ALA A 85 -20.04 -11.24 38.71
C ALA A 85 -19.86 -10.99 37.20
N ALA A 86 -18.62 -11.07 36.69
CA ALA A 86 -18.32 -10.94 35.27
C ALA A 86 -19.02 -12.04 34.43
N ALA A 87 -18.98 -13.29 34.89
CA ALA A 87 -19.65 -14.41 34.24
C ALA A 87 -21.19 -14.28 34.27
N GLU A 88 -21.74 -13.76 35.37
CA GLU A 88 -23.16 -13.47 35.46
C GLU A 88 -23.57 -12.37 34.48
N GLU A 89 -22.86 -11.24 34.44
CA GLU A 89 -23.14 -10.12 33.53
C GLU A 89 -23.12 -10.58 32.06
N ILE A 90 -22.11 -11.36 31.68
CA ILE A 90 -21.98 -11.91 30.33
C ILE A 90 -23.11 -12.88 30.00
N SER A 91 -23.47 -13.76 30.93
CA SER A 91 -24.55 -14.72 30.74
C SER A 91 -25.89 -14.02 30.48
N GLN A 92 -26.16 -12.91 31.16
CA GLN A 92 -27.38 -12.12 30.96
C GLN A 92 -27.39 -11.42 29.58
N ASN A 93 -26.25 -10.90 29.12
CA ASN A 93 -26.15 -10.29 27.78
C ASN A 93 -26.28 -11.35 26.67
N ILE A 94 -25.75 -12.57 26.86
CA ILE A 94 -25.99 -13.69 25.94
C ILE A 94 -27.47 -14.08 25.92
N ALA A 95 -28.14 -14.10 27.08
CA ALA A 95 -29.56 -14.44 27.19
C ALA A 95 -30.47 -13.40 26.49
N ILE A 96 -30.07 -12.12 26.44
CA ILE A 96 -30.78 -11.09 25.65
C ILE A 96 -30.80 -11.46 24.17
N MET A 97 -29.66 -11.83 23.60
CA MET A 97 -29.57 -12.23 22.20
C MET A 97 -30.24 -13.58 21.90
N GLY A 98 -30.31 -14.47 22.90
CA GLY A 98 -30.99 -15.77 22.82
C GLY A 98 -32.51 -15.71 22.97
N GLY A 99 -33.06 -14.60 23.49
CA GLY A 99 -34.48 -14.47 23.80
C GLY A 99 -34.91 -15.09 25.14
N ASP A 100 -33.94 -15.56 25.94
CA ASP A 100 -34.17 -16.23 27.23
C ASP A 100 -34.11 -15.26 28.43
N ALA A 101 -33.66 -14.01 28.21
CA ALA A 101 -33.53 -13.00 29.26
C ALA A 101 -34.88 -12.39 29.68
N PRO A 102 -35.02 -11.98 30.96
CA PRO A 102 -36.09 -11.05 31.35
C PRO A 102 -35.92 -9.72 30.60
N ARG A 103 -37.04 -9.04 30.31
CA ARG A 103 -36.99 -7.73 29.65
C ARG A 103 -36.52 -6.65 30.62
N TYR A 104 -35.49 -5.92 30.23
CA TYR A 104 -34.93 -4.82 31.01
C TYR A 104 -35.59 -3.48 30.66
N THR A 105 -35.61 -2.56 31.63
CA THR A 105 -36.01 -1.16 31.49
C THR A 105 -34.84 -0.27 31.92
N ALA A 106 -34.88 1.01 31.55
CA ALA A 106 -33.87 1.98 31.99
C ALA A 106 -33.73 2.06 33.53
N ASP A 107 -34.83 1.83 34.25
CA ASP A 107 -34.82 1.82 35.72
C ASP A 107 -34.30 0.52 36.33
N SER A 108 -34.46 -0.63 35.67
CA SER A 108 -34.03 -1.92 36.23
C SER A 108 -32.56 -2.22 35.96
N ASN A 109 -32.10 -1.99 34.72
CA ASN A 109 -30.70 -2.05 34.35
C ASN A 109 -30.48 -1.25 33.06
N PRO A 110 -29.95 -0.02 33.14
CA PRO A 110 -29.86 0.87 31.98
C PRO A 110 -28.89 0.35 30.91
N ILE A 111 -27.75 -0.25 31.28
CA ILE A 111 -26.77 -0.77 30.31
C ILE A 111 -27.35 -1.94 29.50
N ARG A 112 -27.96 -2.93 30.17
CA ARG A 112 -28.62 -4.06 29.50
C ARG A 112 -29.84 -3.61 28.70
N TYR A 113 -30.56 -2.59 29.16
CA TYR A 113 -31.66 -1.98 28.40
C TYR A 113 -31.19 -1.40 27.06
N VAL A 114 -30.06 -0.70 27.02
CA VAL A 114 -29.48 -0.17 25.77
C VAL A 114 -29.08 -1.33 24.83
N PHE A 115 -28.41 -2.37 25.33
CA PHE A 115 -28.05 -3.54 24.52
C PHE A 115 -29.26 -4.27 23.94
N GLN A 116 -30.28 -4.49 24.80
CA GLN A 116 -31.54 -5.11 24.42
C GLN A 116 -32.21 -4.33 23.29
N ARG A 117 -32.29 -3.00 23.39
CA ARG A 117 -32.84 -2.14 22.34
C ARG A 117 -32.07 -2.27 21.03
N CYS A 118 -30.74 -2.32 21.08
CA CYS A 118 -29.91 -2.53 19.90
C CYS A 118 -30.22 -3.89 19.24
N TRP A 119 -30.26 -4.96 20.03
CA TRP A 119 -30.56 -6.30 19.53
C TRP A 119 -31.97 -6.40 18.94
N ASP A 120 -32.98 -5.84 19.59
CA ASP A 120 -34.36 -5.84 19.09
C ASP A 120 -34.43 -5.16 17.70
N ALA A 121 -33.84 -3.97 17.58
CA ALA A 121 -33.84 -3.21 16.33
C ALA A 121 -33.02 -3.86 15.21
N ILE A 122 -31.93 -4.55 15.54
CA ILE A 122 -31.11 -5.28 14.57
C ILE A 122 -31.82 -6.56 14.12
N SER A 123 -32.32 -7.36 15.05
CA SER A 123 -32.95 -8.65 14.76
C SER A 123 -34.28 -8.53 14.01
N GLU A 124 -35.02 -7.42 14.20
CA GLU A 124 -36.28 -7.15 13.48
C GLU A 124 -36.09 -7.05 11.96
N VAL A 125 -34.97 -6.48 11.49
CA VAL A 125 -34.76 -6.13 10.07
C VAL A 125 -33.62 -6.88 9.39
N SER A 126 -32.81 -7.62 10.13
CA SER A 126 -31.61 -8.29 9.61
C SER A 126 -31.87 -9.74 9.21
N SER A 127 -31.11 -10.25 8.24
CA SER A 127 -31.17 -11.66 7.84
C SER A 127 -30.72 -12.58 8.97
N LEU A 128 -31.18 -13.83 8.95
CA LEU A 128 -30.76 -14.83 9.95
C LEU A 128 -29.24 -15.05 9.94
N GLU A 129 -28.60 -14.96 8.76
CA GLU A 129 -27.14 -15.06 8.65
C GLU A 129 -26.43 -13.93 9.42
N MET A 130 -26.89 -12.69 9.24
CA MET A 130 -26.33 -11.52 9.94
C MET A 130 -26.61 -11.58 11.45
N GLN A 131 -27.80 -12.03 11.86
CA GLN A 131 -28.13 -12.27 13.26
C GLN A 131 -27.18 -13.29 13.90
N ASN A 132 -26.91 -14.41 13.20
CA ASN A 132 -25.96 -15.42 13.68
C ASN A 132 -24.54 -14.87 13.79
N ARG A 133 -24.09 -14.06 12.82
CA ARG A 133 -22.79 -13.38 12.88
C ARG A 133 -22.70 -12.41 14.06
N TRP A 134 -23.75 -11.63 14.30
CA TRP A 134 -23.83 -10.73 15.45
C TRP A 134 -23.66 -11.50 16.76
N ILE A 135 -24.42 -12.58 16.94
CA ILE A 135 -24.37 -13.43 18.13
C ILE A 135 -22.98 -14.04 18.30
N ASP A 136 -22.39 -14.61 17.24
CA ASP A 136 -21.08 -15.25 17.29
C ASP A 136 -19.98 -14.26 17.71
N GLN A 137 -19.95 -13.07 17.09
CA GLN A 137 -18.92 -12.08 17.42
C GLN A 137 -19.08 -11.51 18.84
N HIS A 138 -20.30 -11.30 19.33
CA HIS A 138 -20.50 -10.88 20.72
C HIS A 138 -20.15 -11.99 21.71
N LYS A 139 -20.48 -13.26 21.43
CA LYS A 139 -20.06 -14.40 22.26
C LYS A 139 -18.54 -14.53 22.33
N ARG A 140 -17.85 -14.34 21.20
CA ARG A 140 -16.38 -14.31 21.17
C ARG A 140 -15.81 -13.19 22.02
N TYR A 141 -16.32 -11.97 21.85
CA TYR A 141 -15.90 -10.81 22.64
C TYR A 141 -16.11 -11.05 24.14
N PHE A 142 -17.30 -11.49 24.55
CA PHE A 142 -17.60 -11.79 25.95
C PHE A 142 -16.71 -12.90 26.52
N ALA A 143 -16.49 -13.98 25.77
CA ALA A 143 -15.60 -15.06 26.23
C ALA A 143 -14.17 -14.54 26.50
N GLN A 144 -13.69 -13.58 25.73
CA GLN A 144 -12.36 -12.99 25.90
C GLN A 144 -12.30 -12.02 27.07
N LEU A 145 -13.38 -11.30 27.39
CA LEU A 145 -13.47 -10.52 28.62
C LEU A 145 -13.38 -11.40 29.88
N LEU A 146 -13.97 -12.60 29.89
CA LEU A 146 -13.80 -13.52 31.01
C LEU A 146 -12.36 -14.01 31.16
N VAL A 147 -11.69 -14.26 30.03
CA VAL A 147 -10.26 -14.61 30.04
C VAL A 147 -9.43 -13.46 30.60
N GLN A 148 -9.75 -12.20 30.24
CA GLN A 148 -9.09 -11.00 30.79
C GLN A 148 -9.28 -10.88 32.30
N VAL A 149 -10.50 -11.09 32.82
CA VAL A 149 -10.77 -11.04 34.27
C VAL A 149 -10.03 -12.16 35.01
N ASP A 150 -10.02 -13.39 34.47
CA ASP A 150 -9.28 -14.51 35.06
C ASP A 150 -7.76 -14.25 35.08
N GLN A 151 -7.22 -13.62 34.03
CA GLN A 151 -5.81 -13.21 33.96
C GLN A 151 -5.47 -12.16 35.01
N GLN A 152 -6.33 -11.15 35.17
CA GLN A 152 -6.15 -10.09 36.17
C GLN A 152 -6.12 -10.68 37.60
N VAL A 153 -7.07 -11.58 37.93
CA VAL A 153 -7.16 -12.20 39.26
C VAL A 153 -6.03 -13.19 39.52
N SER A 154 -5.61 -13.95 38.51
CA SER A 154 -4.54 -14.94 38.64
C SER A 154 -3.13 -14.33 38.63
N GLY A 155 -3.00 -13.03 38.33
CA GLY A 155 -1.70 -12.36 38.18
C GLY A 155 -0.85 -12.93 37.04
N GLN A 156 -1.46 -13.63 36.08
CA GLN A 156 -0.77 -14.21 34.93
C GLN A 156 -0.57 -13.16 33.83
N ASN A 157 0.62 -12.56 33.78
CA ASN A 157 1.05 -11.80 32.60
C ASN A 157 1.52 -12.77 31.50
N PHE A 158 0.62 -13.09 30.56
CA PHE A 158 0.97 -13.77 29.29
C PHE A 158 1.64 -12.84 28.27
N THR A 159 1.94 -11.61 28.64
CA THR A 159 2.56 -10.61 27.77
C THR A 159 4.08 -10.77 27.75
N ARG A 160 4.59 -11.92 27.29
CA ARG A 160 6.05 -12.11 27.10
C ARG A 160 6.52 -11.64 25.73
N ASP A 161 5.60 -11.54 24.77
CA ASP A 161 5.88 -10.97 23.46
C ASP A 161 4.69 -10.24 22.83
N VAL A 162 5.01 -9.44 21.81
CA VAL A 162 4.07 -8.59 21.09
C VAL A 162 3.04 -9.42 20.32
N ASP A 163 3.39 -10.62 19.85
CA ASP A 163 2.48 -11.45 19.07
C ASP A 163 1.37 -12.04 19.99
N GLU A 164 1.75 -12.51 21.19
CA GLU A 164 0.82 -12.98 22.23
C GLU A 164 -0.09 -11.84 22.72
N TYR A 165 0.47 -10.65 22.96
CA TYR A 165 -0.29 -9.46 23.34
C TYR A 165 -1.35 -9.11 22.29
N MET A 166 -0.96 -9.00 21.01
CA MET A 166 -1.87 -8.63 19.93
C MET A 166 -2.98 -9.69 19.73
N ASN A 167 -2.65 -10.98 19.87
CA ASN A 167 -3.63 -12.06 19.76
C ASN A 167 -4.71 -11.97 20.85
N MET A 168 -4.30 -11.69 22.10
CA MET A 168 -5.22 -11.50 23.22
C MET A 168 -6.09 -10.24 23.01
N ARG A 169 -5.48 -9.10 22.67
CA ARG A 169 -6.20 -7.83 22.47
C ARG A 169 -7.22 -7.86 21.34
N ARG A 170 -7.01 -8.65 20.28
CA ARG A 170 -8.03 -8.85 19.23
C ARG A 170 -9.34 -9.39 19.79
N GLY A 171 -9.26 -10.21 20.83
CA GLY A 171 -10.42 -10.76 21.51
C GLY A 171 -11.22 -9.71 22.29
N THR A 172 -10.54 -8.69 22.83
CA THR A 172 -11.11 -7.76 23.81
C THR A 172 -11.35 -6.35 23.25
N ILE A 173 -10.90 -6.00 22.04
CA ILE A 173 -10.98 -4.62 21.50
C ILE A 173 -12.37 -4.20 20.95
N GLY A 174 -13.41 -5.03 21.08
CA GLY A 174 -14.78 -4.69 20.63
C GLY A 174 -14.98 -4.45 19.11
N VAL A 175 -13.91 -4.52 18.30
CA VAL A 175 -13.93 -4.16 16.87
C VAL A 175 -14.75 -5.12 16.02
N TYR A 176 -14.69 -6.43 16.29
CA TYR A 176 -15.42 -7.41 15.48
C TYR A 176 -16.95 -7.24 15.57
N PRO A 177 -17.54 -7.06 16.77
CA PRO A 177 -18.91 -6.57 16.92
C PRO A 177 -19.21 -5.28 16.12
N ALA A 178 -18.34 -4.27 16.19
CA ALA A 178 -18.51 -3.00 15.48
C ALA A 178 -18.47 -3.15 13.95
N ILE A 179 -17.66 -4.08 13.42
CA ILE A 179 -17.62 -4.36 11.98
C ILE A 179 -18.96 -4.95 11.51
N ASN A 180 -19.54 -5.89 12.26
CA ASN A 180 -20.87 -6.44 11.93
C ASN A 180 -21.97 -5.36 11.98
N LEU A 181 -21.83 -4.36 12.85
CA LEU A 181 -22.72 -3.21 12.87
C LEU A 181 -22.65 -2.37 11.57
N THR A 182 -21.56 -2.48 10.80
CA THR A 182 -21.44 -1.83 9.48
C THR A 182 -22.35 -2.48 8.44
N GLU A 183 -22.53 -3.80 8.52
CA GLU A 183 -23.47 -4.54 7.69
C GLU A 183 -24.90 -4.03 7.92
N TYR A 184 -25.26 -3.83 9.20
CA TYR A 184 -26.50 -3.17 9.59
C TYR A 184 -26.57 -1.75 9.03
N GLY A 185 -25.61 -0.89 9.36
CA GLY A 185 -25.65 0.53 8.98
C GLY A 185 -25.74 0.74 7.47
N SER A 186 -25.04 -0.08 6.69
CA SER A 186 -24.99 0.03 5.23
C SER A 186 -26.14 -0.69 4.52
N ASN A 187 -27.00 -1.38 5.26
CA ASN A 187 -28.07 -2.22 4.72
C ASN A 187 -27.56 -3.24 3.68
N ILE A 188 -26.42 -3.85 3.97
CA ILE A 188 -25.81 -4.89 3.14
C ILE A 188 -26.27 -6.23 3.70
N ASN A 189 -26.67 -7.17 2.83
CA ASN A 189 -26.85 -8.57 3.23
C ASN A 189 -25.66 -9.36 2.70
N LEU A 190 -24.67 -9.60 3.56
CA LEU A 190 -23.43 -10.23 3.17
C LEU A 190 -23.61 -11.76 3.16
N PRO A 191 -23.43 -12.45 2.02
CA PRO A 191 -23.53 -13.90 1.98
C PRO A 191 -22.46 -14.55 2.86
N GLN A 192 -22.80 -15.63 3.56
CA GLN A 192 -21.88 -16.32 4.46
C GLN A 192 -20.52 -16.67 3.82
N HIS A 193 -20.50 -17.14 2.58
CA HIS A 193 -19.25 -17.49 1.88
C HIS A 193 -18.35 -16.26 1.59
N VAL A 194 -18.93 -15.06 1.48
CA VAL A 194 -18.17 -13.81 1.36
C VAL A 194 -17.68 -13.36 2.73
N TYR A 195 -18.50 -13.53 3.77
CA TYR A 195 -18.08 -13.25 5.14
C TYR A 195 -16.88 -14.11 5.55
N GLU A 196 -16.97 -15.41 5.31
CA GLU A 196 -15.92 -16.41 5.61
C GLU A 196 -14.72 -16.31 4.65
N HIS A 197 -14.80 -15.47 3.61
CA HIS A 197 -13.71 -15.32 2.67
C HIS A 197 -12.45 -14.83 3.40
N PRO A 198 -11.28 -15.48 3.22
CA PRO A 198 -10.07 -15.15 3.96
C PRO A 198 -9.67 -13.68 3.86
N SER A 199 -9.86 -13.04 2.70
CA SER A 199 -9.57 -11.61 2.54
C SER A 199 -10.42 -10.71 3.43
N LEU A 200 -11.70 -11.03 3.65
CA LEU A 200 -12.53 -10.21 4.51
C LEU A 200 -12.16 -10.43 5.98
N GLN A 201 -11.93 -11.69 6.39
CA GLN A 201 -11.43 -12.02 7.72
C GLN A 201 -10.11 -11.32 8.04
N GLU A 202 -9.20 -11.25 7.05
CA GLU A 202 -7.94 -10.52 7.17
C GLU A 202 -8.18 -9.01 7.28
N CYS A 203 -9.04 -8.41 6.46
CA CYS A 203 -9.42 -7.01 6.58
C CYS A 203 -9.97 -6.67 7.97
N MET A 204 -10.82 -7.54 8.54
CA MET A 204 -11.34 -7.35 9.89
C MET A 204 -10.25 -7.42 10.95
N THR A 205 -9.33 -8.38 10.81
CA THR A 205 -8.20 -8.56 11.73
C THR A 205 -7.24 -7.37 11.68
N VAL A 206 -6.85 -6.93 10.47
CA VAL A 206 -6.01 -5.73 10.29
C VAL A 206 -6.69 -4.48 10.83
N SER A 207 -8.01 -4.36 10.66
CA SER A 207 -8.77 -3.25 11.24
C SER A 207 -8.70 -3.28 12.76
N ALA A 208 -8.85 -4.45 13.38
CA ALA A 208 -8.69 -4.62 14.81
C ALA A 208 -7.26 -4.25 15.27
N ASP A 209 -6.22 -4.72 14.59
CA ASP A 209 -4.83 -4.39 14.93
C ASP A 209 -4.53 -2.89 14.87
N LEU A 210 -5.03 -2.21 13.83
CA LEU A 210 -4.85 -0.76 13.69
C LEU A 210 -5.54 -0.01 14.83
N VAL A 211 -6.74 -0.45 15.23
CA VAL A 211 -7.45 0.12 16.37
C VAL A 211 -6.69 -0.14 17.67
N ILE A 212 -6.17 -1.34 17.89
CA ILE A 212 -5.35 -1.69 19.07
C ILE A 212 -4.13 -0.76 19.15
N LEU A 213 -3.33 -0.68 18.09
CA LEU A 213 -2.09 0.12 18.09
C LEU A 213 -2.34 1.61 18.33
N VAL A 214 -3.44 2.14 17.80
CA VAL A 214 -3.84 3.55 18.03
C VAL A 214 -4.41 3.73 19.43
N ASN A 215 -5.25 2.80 19.89
CA ASN A 215 -5.83 2.81 21.23
C ASN A 215 -4.73 2.83 22.29
N ASP A 216 -3.79 1.88 22.24
CA ASP A 216 -2.70 1.76 23.22
C ASP A 216 -1.86 3.04 23.33
N VAL A 217 -1.65 3.77 22.22
CA VAL A 217 -0.93 5.05 22.26
C VAL A 217 -1.78 6.16 22.89
N LEU A 218 -3.07 6.22 22.58
CA LEU A 218 -3.97 7.28 23.06
C LEU A 218 -4.45 7.04 24.49
N SER A 219 -4.63 5.79 24.90
CA SER A 219 -5.10 5.39 26.23
C SER A 219 -3.99 5.30 27.25
N TYR A 220 -2.71 5.20 26.84
CA TYR A 220 -1.58 4.92 27.74
C TYR A 220 -1.57 5.73 29.05
N ARG A 221 -1.83 7.04 28.99
CA ARG A 221 -1.83 7.88 30.18
C ARG A 221 -2.95 7.50 31.14
N LYS A 222 -4.15 7.23 30.61
CA LYS A 222 -5.30 6.76 31.37
C LYS A 222 -5.00 5.38 31.97
N ASP A 223 -4.49 4.47 31.15
CA ASP A 223 -4.15 3.09 31.57
C ASP A 223 -3.13 3.09 32.71
N LEU A 224 -2.12 3.96 32.64
CA LEU A 224 -1.12 4.14 33.69
C LEU A 224 -1.73 4.68 35.00
N GLU A 225 -2.65 5.66 34.91
CA GLU A 225 -3.32 6.23 36.07
C GLU A 225 -4.24 5.20 36.78
N LEU A 226 -4.77 4.23 36.04
CA LEU A 226 -5.69 3.20 36.53
C LEU A 226 -5.02 1.85 36.84
N GLY A 227 -3.69 1.75 36.66
CA GLY A 227 -2.93 0.51 36.84
C GLY A 227 -3.43 -0.61 35.94
N VAL A 228 -3.75 -0.29 34.68
CA VAL A 228 -4.13 -1.27 33.65
C VAL A 228 -2.85 -1.74 32.97
N ASP A 229 -2.48 -3.00 33.20
CA ASP A 229 -1.20 -3.56 32.71
C ASP A 229 -1.26 -4.00 31.23
N HIS A 230 -2.40 -3.85 30.56
CA HIS A 230 -2.67 -4.38 29.22
C HIS A 230 -2.44 -3.35 28.11
N ASN A 231 -1.24 -2.75 28.07
CA ASN A 231 -0.86 -1.77 27.05
C ASN A 231 0.49 -2.12 26.40
N LEU A 232 0.56 -2.08 25.06
CA LEU A 232 1.80 -2.41 24.34
C LEU A 232 2.99 -1.52 24.72
N ILE A 233 2.77 -0.28 25.15
CA ILE A 233 3.83 0.61 25.64
C ILE A 233 4.44 0.05 26.93
N SER A 234 3.60 -0.33 27.90
CA SER A 234 4.05 -0.94 29.16
C SER A 234 4.84 -2.23 28.90
N LEU A 235 4.33 -3.07 27.99
CA LEU A 235 5.01 -4.29 27.56
C LEU A 235 6.41 -4.02 26.97
N LEU A 236 6.52 -3.07 26.04
CA LEU A 236 7.80 -2.73 25.41
C LEU A 236 8.78 -2.09 26.40
N MET A 237 8.29 -1.34 27.39
CA MET A 237 9.12 -0.78 28.45
C MET A 237 9.68 -1.89 29.37
N GLU A 238 8.82 -2.82 29.82
CA GLU A 238 9.23 -3.91 30.71
C GLU A 238 10.15 -4.93 30.03
N LYS A 239 9.83 -5.30 28.78
CA LYS A 239 10.55 -6.33 28.04
C LYS A 239 11.87 -5.83 27.47
N ASP A 240 11.81 -4.70 26.76
CA ASP A 240 12.93 -4.22 25.94
C ASP A 240 13.70 -3.07 26.63
N GLY A 241 13.31 -2.71 27.87
CA GLY A 241 13.96 -1.66 28.66
C GLY A 241 13.84 -0.26 28.04
N LEU A 242 12.82 -0.05 27.20
CA LEU A 242 12.61 1.20 26.48
C LEU A 242 12.07 2.28 27.41
N SER A 243 12.40 3.54 27.13
CA SER A 243 11.65 4.68 27.67
C SER A 243 10.25 4.76 27.04
N ILE A 244 9.31 5.48 27.70
CA ILE A 244 7.95 5.72 27.18
C ILE A 244 7.99 6.21 25.73
N GLN A 245 8.84 7.21 25.43
CA GLN A 245 8.96 7.76 24.08
C GLN A 245 9.51 6.73 23.08
N GLN A 246 10.49 5.91 23.47
CA GLN A 246 11.04 4.86 22.61
C GLN A 246 10.01 3.75 22.32
N ALA A 247 9.21 3.36 23.31
CA ALA A 247 8.12 2.40 23.13
C ALA A 247 7.02 2.97 22.20
N MET A 248 6.62 4.22 22.39
CA MET A 248 5.73 4.93 21.46
C MET A 248 6.32 5.03 20.05
N ASP A 249 7.62 5.25 19.92
CA ASP A 249 8.31 5.30 18.64
C ASP A 249 8.37 3.92 17.96
N GLU A 250 8.49 2.82 18.71
CA GLU A 250 8.41 1.46 18.15
C GLU A 250 7.01 1.14 17.62
N ILE A 251 5.96 1.47 18.37
CA ILE A 251 4.57 1.38 17.89
C ILE A 251 4.38 2.30 16.67
N GLY A 252 4.93 3.52 16.74
CA GLY A 252 4.96 4.49 15.66
C GLY A 252 5.66 3.97 14.40
N LYS A 253 6.75 3.20 14.53
CA LYS A 253 7.45 2.57 13.39
C LYS A 253 6.61 1.48 12.72
N MET A 254 5.76 0.77 13.47
CA MET A 254 4.79 -0.17 12.90
C MET A 254 3.74 0.55 12.06
N LEU A 255 3.33 1.75 12.50
CA LEU A 255 2.32 2.57 11.81
C LEU A 255 2.89 3.48 10.71
N TYR A 256 4.13 3.95 10.81
CA TYR A 256 4.71 4.99 9.94
C TYR A 256 4.74 4.58 8.48
N ARG A 257 5.35 3.42 8.19
CA ARG A 257 5.48 2.91 6.82
C ARG A 257 4.10 2.62 6.22
N PHE A 258 3.21 1.99 6.98
CA PHE A 258 1.84 1.68 6.56
C PHE A 258 1.03 2.96 6.28
N PHE A 259 1.02 3.91 7.22
CA PHE A 259 0.26 5.15 7.12
C PHE A 259 0.67 6.00 5.91
N HIS A 260 1.98 6.19 5.71
CA HIS A 260 2.46 7.04 4.64
C HIS A 260 2.41 6.36 3.26
N SER A 261 2.62 5.05 3.17
CA SER A 261 2.53 4.32 1.90
C SER A 261 1.08 4.17 1.42
N THR A 262 0.13 3.84 2.29
CA THR A 262 -1.30 3.80 1.95
C THR A 262 -1.86 5.17 1.59
N ARG A 263 -1.17 6.26 1.96
CA ARG A 263 -1.46 7.64 1.54
C ARG A 263 -0.77 8.06 0.24
N GLY A 264 0.08 7.22 -0.35
CA GLY A 264 0.87 7.55 -1.54
C GLY A 264 1.92 8.64 -1.30
N LYS A 265 2.22 8.98 -0.03
CA LYS A 265 3.09 10.10 0.36
C LYS A 265 4.36 9.66 1.08
N ILE A 266 4.73 8.39 0.97
CA ILE A 266 5.92 7.85 1.64
C ILE A 266 7.21 8.53 1.20
N HIS A 267 7.36 8.86 -0.09
CA HIS A 267 8.56 9.54 -0.60
C HIS A 267 8.73 10.94 0.03
N ILE A 268 7.64 11.68 0.24
CA ILE A 268 7.65 12.99 0.92
C ILE A 268 7.98 12.83 2.41
N ALA A 269 7.39 11.83 3.07
CA ALA A 269 7.66 11.59 4.49
C ALA A 269 9.13 11.20 4.72
N VAL A 270 9.69 10.37 3.84
CA VAL A 270 11.09 9.96 3.86
C VAL A 270 12.03 11.15 3.56
N GLU A 271 11.68 12.02 2.61
CA GLU A 271 12.46 13.23 2.32
C GLU A 271 12.51 14.17 3.54
N ARG A 272 11.38 14.52 4.15
CA ARG A 272 11.35 15.31 5.39
C ARG A 272 12.15 14.69 6.53
N ALA A 273 12.17 13.36 6.60
CA ALA A 273 12.96 12.67 7.60
C ALA A 273 14.46 12.78 7.31
N HIS A 274 14.87 12.69 6.04
CA HIS A 274 16.26 12.92 5.63
C HIS A 274 16.69 14.38 5.86
N ASP A 275 15.84 15.36 5.60
CA ASP A 275 16.12 16.77 5.90
C ASP A 275 16.38 17.01 7.39
N LYS A 276 15.68 16.26 8.25
CA LYS A 276 15.80 16.40 9.71
C LYS A 276 16.95 15.60 10.31
N TYR A 277 17.18 14.37 9.84
CA TYR A 277 18.06 13.41 10.50
C TYR A 277 19.31 13.03 9.69
N GLY A 278 19.42 13.49 8.44
CA GLY A 278 20.58 13.29 7.58
C GLY A 278 20.51 12.04 6.70
N ASN A 279 21.68 11.52 6.31
CA ASN A 279 21.80 10.53 5.22
C ASN A 279 21.24 9.15 5.50
N ILE A 280 20.96 8.78 6.76
CA ILE A 280 20.43 7.48 7.17
C ILE A 280 19.21 7.69 8.06
N VAL A 281 18.07 7.12 7.68
CA VAL A 281 16.82 7.21 8.44
C VAL A 281 16.18 5.84 8.57
N ARG A 282 15.74 5.49 9.78
CA ARG A 282 14.94 4.28 10.02
C ARG A 282 13.46 4.57 9.73
N ILE A 283 12.87 3.82 8.81
CA ILE A 283 11.50 4.05 8.32
C ILE A 283 10.53 2.90 8.64
N SER A 284 11.06 1.79 9.17
CA SER A 284 10.35 0.64 9.74
C SER A 284 11.33 -0.07 10.70
N PRO A 285 10.89 -0.95 11.63
CA PRO A 285 11.79 -1.51 12.66
C PRO A 285 13.11 -2.09 12.10
N ASN A 286 13.06 -2.82 10.98
CA ASN A 286 14.24 -3.37 10.30
C ASN A 286 14.51 -2.74 8.90
N GLU A 287 14.05 -1.51 8.64
CA GLU A 287 14.21 -0.86 7.33
C GLU A 287 14.89 0.52 7.46
N LEU A 288 15.97 0.70 6.71
CA LEU A 288 16.74 1.94 6.61
C LEU A 288 16.63 2.54 5.20
N SER A 289 16.33 3.84 5.14
CA SER A 289 16.44 4.65 3.93
C SER A 289 17.73 5.45 3.94
N PHE A 290 18.32 5.60 2.75
CA PHE A 290 19.55 6.35 2.53
C PHE A 290 19.32 7.47 1.51
N ALA A 291 19.96 8.63 1.66
CA ALA A 291 19.78 9.77 0.74
C ALA A 291 21.10 10.45 0.34
N SER A 292 22.10 9.66 -0.12
CA SER A 292 23.39 10.20 -0.56
C SER A 292 23.86 9.60 -1.89
N ALA A 293 24.69 10.35 -2.62
CA ALA A 293 25.35 9.87 -3.84
C ALA A 293 26.26 8.66 -3.58
N GLU A 294 26.93 8.61 -2.41
CA GLU A 294 27.76 7.47 -2.01
C GLU A 294 26.93 6.20 -1.78
N SER A 295 25.77 6.35 -1.13
CA SER A 295 24.86 5.22 -0.84
C SER A 295 24.42 4.48 -2.10
N TRP A 296 24.25 5.18 -3.22
CA TRP A 296 23.95 4.55 -4.51
C TRP A 296 25.01 3.51 -4.90
N LYS A 297 26.29 3.90 -4.84
CA LYS A 297 27.40 3.02 -5.19
C LYS A 297 27.59 1.90 -4.16
N ALA A 298 27.47 2.22 -2.87
CA ALA A 298 27.64 1.26 -1.79
C ALA A 298 26.56 0.16 -1.77
N ILE A 299 25.30 0.51 -2.05
CA ILE A 299 24.16 -0.42 -1.94
C ILE A 299 23.91 -1.18 -3.25
N TYR A 300 24.06 -0.52 -4.40
CA TYR A 300 23.71 -1.11 -5.70
C TYR A 300 24.91 -1.44 -6.59
N GLY A 301 26.08 -0.91 -6.28
CA GLY A 301 27.29 -1.04 -7.12
C GLY A 301 27.80 -2.46 -7.20
N HIS A 302 28.75 -2.67 -8.12
CA HIS A 302 29.58 -3.86 -8.07
C HIS A 302 30.37 -3.83 -6.76
N PRO A 303 30.34 -4.91 -5.96
CA PRO A 303 31.08 -4.93 -4.71
C PRO A 303 32.58 -4.83 -4.98
N GLY A 304 33.28 -4.10 -4.12
CA GLY A 304 34.74 -4.16 -4.07
C GLY A 304 35.24 -5.55 -3.62
N SER A 305 36.55 -5.77 -3.73
CA SER A 305 37.20 -7.00 -3.27
C SER A 305 36.83 -7.32 -1.82
N GLY A 306 36.21 -8.48 -1.59
CA GLY A 306 35.85 -8.98 -0.26
C GLY A 306 34.45 -8.62 0.25
N ARG A 307 33.68 -7.79 -0.45
CA ARG A 307 32.30 -7.44 -0.05
C ARG A 307 31.27 -8.29 -0.80
N GLN A 308 30.22 -8.76 -0.13
CA GLN A 308 29.13 -9.48 -0.78
C GLN A 308 28.15 -8.52 -1.47
N ILE A 309 27.51 -8.97 -2.55
CA ILE A 309 26.43 -8.23 -3.22
C ILE A 309 25.22 -8.17 -2.29
N ALA A 310 24.69 -6.97 -2.03
CA ALA A 310 23.43 -6.81 -1.33
C ALA A 310 22.31 -7.48 -2.15
N ARG A 311 21.69 -8.51 -1.58
CA ARG A 311 20.64 -9.29 -2.27
C ARG A 311 19.33 -8.51 -2.27
N LYS A 312 18.42 -8.79 -3.20
CA LYS A 312 17.08 -8.18 -3.21
C LYS A 312 16.32 -8.50 -1.90
N GLY A 313 15.63 -7.50 -1.37
CA GLY A 313 14.84 -7.60 -0.14
C GLY A 313 13.61 -8.51 -0.26
N PRO A 314 12.88 -8.76 0.85
CA PRO A 314 11.69 -9.60 0.87
C PRO A 314 10.50 -9.04 0.04
N PHE A 315 10.49 -7.73 -0.25
CA PHE A 315 9.52 -7.11 -1.17
C PHE A 315 9.39 -7.88 -2.50
N TYR A 316 10.50 -8.38 -3.03
CA TYR A 316 10.51 -9.06 -4.32
C TYR A 316 9.89 -10.46 -4.27
N ASP A 317 9.72 -11.06 -3.09
CA ASP A 317 8.94 -12.30 -2.96
C ASP A 317 7.44 -12.02 -3.12
N VAL A 318 6.97 -10.88 -2.59
CA VAL A 318 5.59 -10.43 -2.76
C VAL A 318 5.33 -10.06 -4.21
N LEU A 319 6.26 -9.33 -4.84
CA LEU A 319 6.18 -8.98 -6.27
C LEU A 319 6.11 -10.22 -7.18
N ALA A 320 6.74 -11.33 -6.79
CA ALA A 320 6.74 -12.57 -7.55
C ALA A 320 5.51 -13.46 -7.30
N ALA A 321 4.70 -13.17 -6.28
CA ALA A 321 3.74 -14.14 -5.74
C ALA A 321 2.64 -14.56 -6.74
N GLY A 322 2.40 -13.78 -7.80
CA GLY A 322 1.48 -14.11 -8.89
C GLY A 322 1.95 -15.23 -9.83
N PHE A 323 3.20 -15.69 -9.71
CA PHE A 323 3.80 -16.69 -10.59
C PHE A 323 4.53 -17.76 -9.78
N SER A 324 4.53 -19.01 -10.25
CA SER A 324 5.28 -20.08 -9.55
C SER A 324 6.79 -20.04 -9.84
N SER A 325 7.21 -19.22 -10.81
CA SER A 325 8.61 -18.91 -11.14
C SER A 325 8.87 -17.41 -11.02
N ARG A 326 10.08 -17.03 -10.58
CA ARG A 326 10.51 -15.62 -10.53
C ARG A 326 10.92 -15.13 -11.91
N CYS A 327 10.76 -13.83 -12.15
CA CYS A 327 11.26 -13.16 -13.33
C CYS A 327 12.57 -12.41 -13.04
N ILE A 328 13.16 -11.78 -14.06
CA ILE A 328 14.36 -10.96 -13.93
C ILE A 328 14.19 -9.81 -12.90
N GLY A 329 12.98 -9.24 -12.86
CA GLY A 329 12.59 -8.17 -11.95
C GLY A 329 12.47 -8.58 -10.49
N SER A 330 12.22 -9.86 -10.18
CA SER A 330 12.00 -10.36 -8.82
C SER A 330 13.03 -11.39 -8.33
N GLU A 331 13.84 -11.97 -9.22
CA GLU A 331 14.86 -12.98 -8.85
C GLU A 331 15.87 -12.40 -7.85
N ARG A 332 16.00 -13.04 -6.68
CA ARG A 332 16.80 -12.57 -5.54
C ARG A 332 18.21 -13.14 -5.56
N ASP A 333 18.41 -14.33 -6.14
CA ASP A 333 19.71 -14.95 -6.30
C ASP A 333 20.54 -14.23 -7.38
N PRO A 334 21.73 -13.68 -7.06
CA PRO A 334 22.57 -13.00 -8.04
C PRO A 334 23.01 -13.88 -9.22
N GLN A 335 23.27 -15.17 -9.01
CA GLN A 335 23.71 -16.09 -10.05
C GLN A 335 22.56 -16.42 -11.01
N LYS A 336 21.38 -16.78 -10.49
CA LYS A 336 20.18 -17.01 -11.33
C LYS A 336 19.79 -15.77 -12.10
N HIS A 337 19.80 -14.61 -11.44
CA HIS A 337 19.56 -13.33 -12.10
C HIS A 337 20.56 -13.07 -13.23
N SER A 338 21.85 -13.37 -13.04
CA SER A 338 22.86 -13.22 -14.09
C SER A 338 22.58 -14.11 -15.31
N VAL A 339 22.08 -15.33 -15.10
CA VAL A 339 21.68 -16.23 -16.18
C VAL A 339 20.47 -15.66 -16.92
N MET A 340 19.39 -15.30 -16.20
CA MET A 340 18.20 -14.65 -16.78
C MET A 340 18.58 -13.40 -17.58
N ARG A 341 19.46 -12.56 -17.02
CA ARG A 341 19.93 -11.33 -17.68
C ARG A 341 20.66 -11.63 -18.97
N LYS A 342 21.56 -12.61 -18.97
CA LYS A 342 22.30 -13.02 -20.18
C LYS A 342 21.35 -13.54 -21.27
N MET A 343 20.26 -14.23 -20.87
CA MET A 343 19.25 -14.70 -21.81
C MET A 343 18.43 -13.57 -22.43
N LEU A 344 18.05 -12.56 -21.63
CA LEU A 344 17.18 -11.47 -22.07
C LEU A 344 17.90 -10.28 -22.72
N SER A 345 19.17 -10.03 -22.38
CA SER A 345 19.90 -8.86 -22.86
C SER A 345 19.91 -8.67 -24.39
N PRO A 346 20.00 -9.73 -25.23
CA PRO A 346 19.93 -9.58 -26.68
C PRO A 346 18.65 -8.88 -27.17
N SER A 347 17.51 -9.12 -26.51
CA SER A 347 16.22 -8.50 -26.82
C SER A 347 16.21 -6.98 -26.64
N PHE A 348 17.09 -6.44 -25.79
CA PHE A 348 17.21 -5.02 -25.48
C PHE A 348 18.47 -4.40 -26.13
N SER A 349 18.99 -5.04 -27.18
CA SER A 349 20.14 -4.52 -27.92
C SER A 349 19.73 -3.39 -28.86
N GLN A 350 20.68 -2.49 -29.16
CA GLN A 350 20.45 -1.39 -30.11
C GLN A 350 19.93 -1.88 -31.46
N ARG A 351 20.41 -3.05 -31.90
CA ARG A 351 19.99 -3.67 -33.15
C ARG A 351 18.50 -4.00 -33.14
N VAL A 352 18.01 -4.66 -32.09
CA VAL A 352 16.59 -5.05 -31.98
C VAL A 352 15.71 -3.80 -31.87
N LEU A 353 16.15 -2.77 -31.14
CA LEU A 353 15.41 -1.51 -31.05
C LEU A 353 15.27 -0.83 -32.42
N VAL A 354 16.32 -0.84 -33.25
CA VAL A 354 16.26 -0.32 -34.62
C VAL A 354 15.38 -1.20 -35.53
N GLU A 355 15.46 -2.52 -35.40
CA GLU A 355 14.59 -3.45 -36.15
C GLU A 355 13.09 -3.29 -35.80
N GLN A 356 12.77 -2.68 -34.66
CA GLN A 356 11.39 -2.42 -34.21
C GLN A 356 10.96 -0.95 -34.32
N GLU A 357 11.79 -0.09 -34.90
CA GLU A 357 11.56 1.36 -34.96
C GLU A 357 10.28 1.74 -35.71
N ASP A 358 9.97 1.03 -36.81
CA ASP A 358 8.75 1.27 -37.60
C ASP A 358 7.48 1.07 -36.77
N ILE A 359 7.48 0.11 -35.85
CA ILE A 359 6.35 -0.21 -34.97
C ILE A 359 6.11 0.93 -33.99
N ILE A 360 7.18 1.42 -33.37
CA ILE A 360 7.13 2.55 -32.44
C ILE A 360 6.59 3.78 -33.18
N SER A 361 7.11 4.03 -34.37
CA SER A 361 6.73 5.19 -35.20
C SER A 361 5.24 5.14 -35.56
N GLU A 362 4.73 4.00 -36.03
CA GLU A 362 3.30 3.85 -36.36
C GLU A 362 2.39 4.15 -35.16
N ILE A 363 2.76 3.67 -33.96
CA ILE A 363 1.98 3.90 -32.74
C ILE A 363 2.06 5.37 -32.29
N VAL A 364 3.24 5.97 -32.36
CA VAL A 364 3.45 7.39 -32.06
C VAL A 364 2.68 8.29 -33.02
N ASP A 365 2.63 7.95 -34.31
CA ASP A 365 1.89 8.71 -35.32
C ASP A 365 0.38 8.70 -35.06
N LYS A 366 -0.16 7.52 -34.71
CA LYS A 366 -1.55 7.39 -34.26
C LYS A 366 -1.79 8.21 -32.99
N PHE A 367 -0.87 8.16 -32.04
CA PHE A 367 -0.97 8.96 -30.81
C PHE A 367 -1.01 10.45 -31.12
N VAL A 368 -0.07 10.97 -31.91
CA VAL A 368 0.01 12.40 -32.28
C VAL A 368 -1.25 12.85 -33.02
N THR A 369 -1.73 12.04 -33.97
CA THR A 369 -2.99 12.30 -34.71
C THR A 369 -4.17 12.41 -33.75
N ASN A 370 -4.34 11.41 -32.87
CA ASN A 370 -5.41 11.39 -31.87
C ASN A 370 -5.36 12.60 -30.93
N MET A 371 -4.16 13.03 -30.51
CA MET A 371 -3.99 14.21 -29.65
C MET A 371 -4.38 15.49 -30.39
N GLY A 372 -4.02 15.61 -31.67
CA GLY A 372 -4.38 16.76 -32.51
C GLY A 372 -5.88 16.90 -32.73
N GLU A 373 -6.56 15.78 -33.02
CA GLU A 373 -8.01 15.76 -33.28
C GLU A 373 -8.83 16.01 -32.01
N LYS A 374 -8.44 15.42 -30.88
CA LYS A 374 -9.21 15.47 -29.63
C LYS A 374 -8.81 16.62 -28.70
N GLY A 375 -7.62 17.18 -28.87
CA GLY A 375 -7.02 18.16 -27.96
C GLY A 375 -6.98 19.60 -28.47
N GLY A 376 -7.58 19.89 -29.63
CA GLY A 376 -7.54 21.21 -30.25
C GLY A 376 -8.23 22.35 -29.47
N PRO A 377 -8.08 23.61 -29.92
CA PRO A 377 -8.76 24.77 -29.34
C PRO A 377 -10.29 24.56 -29.26
N GLY A 378 -10.89 24.82 -28.09
CA GLY A 378 -12.33 24.64 -27.85
C GLY A 378 -12.72 23.28 -27.25
N THR A 379 -11.77 22.38 -27.04
CA THR A 379 -11.99 21.13 -26.27
C THR A 379 -11.86 21.34 -24.76
N LYS A 380 -12.24 20.33 -23.96
CA LYS A 380 -12.07 20.34 -22.50
C LYS A 380 -10.64 20.03 -22.04
N GLY A 381 -9.70 19.88 -22.98
CA GLY A 381 -8.36 19.34 -22.73
C GLY A 381 -8.36 17.81 -22.58
N LEU A 382 -7.16 17.22 -22.66
CA LEU A 382 -6.94 15.78 -22.57
C LEU A 382 -6.22 15.40 -21.27
N ASN A 383 -6.56 14.24 -20.71
CA ASN A 383 -5.79 13.66 -19.61
C ASN A 383 -4.53 12.98 -20.17
N MET A 384 -3.44 13.74 -20.25
CA MET A 384 -2.18 13.26 -20.83
C MET A 384 -1.60 12.03 -20.11
N THR A 385 -1.86 11.84 -18.82
CA THR A 385 -1.44 10.62 -18.09
C THR A 385 -2.13 9.38 -18.65
N LYS A 386 -3.44 9.46 -18.88
CA LYS A 386 -4.17 8.35 -19.52
C LYS A 386 -3.68 8.14 -20.96
N CYS A 387 -3.47 9.22 -21.72
CA CYS A 387 -2.99 9.13 -23.10
C CYS A 387 -1.61 8.47 -23.19
N TYR A 388 -0.66 8.87 -22.35
CA TYR A 388 0.67 8.26 -22.31
C TYR A 388 0.67 6.82 -21.79
N ASN A 389 -0.22 6.47 -20.85
CA ASN A 389 -0.42 5.08 -20.46
C ASN A 389 -0.87 4.23 -21.66
N MET A 390 -1.91 4.66 -22.38
CA MET A 390 -2.37 3.94 -23.57
C MET A 390 -1.25 3.79 -24.60
N ASN A 391 -0.51 4.86 -24.90
CA ASN A 391 0.61 4.82 -25.83
C ASN A 391 1.72 3.86 -25.39
N SER A 392 2.17 3.94 -24.14
CA SER A 392 3.31 3.17 -23.65
C SER A 392 2.98 1.68 -23.54
N PHE A 393 1.76 1.34 -23.09
CA PHE A 393 1.31 -0.05 -23.07
C PHE A 393 1.09 -0.61 -24.49
N GLU A 394 0.62 0.20 -25.44
CA GLU A 394 0.49 -0.23 -26.85
C GLU A 394 1.87 -0.55 -27.47
N ILE A 395 2.86 0.35 -27.31
CA ILE A 395 4.23 0.14 -27.76
C ILE A 395 4.79 -1.15 -27.16
N LEU A 396 4.63 -1.34 -25.84
CA LEU A 396 5.14 -2.52 -25.15
C LEU A 396 4.42 -3.81 -25.57
N GLY A 397 3.12 -3.76 -25.82
CA GLY A 397 2.35 -4.91 -26.34
C GLY A 397 2.89 -5.41 -27.67
N GLU A 398 3.09 -4.48 -28.60
CA GLU A 398 3.62 -4.78 -29.92
C GLU A 398 5.10 -5.23 -29.88
N MET A 399 5.95 -4.53 -29.12
CA MET A 399 7.38 -4.85 -29.05
C MET A 399 7.68 -6.14 -28.28
N ALA A 400 6.90 -6.42 -27.23
CA ALA A 400 7.14 -7.57 -26.36
C ALA A 400 6.39 -8.82 -26.82
N PHE A 401 5.18 -8.70 -27.39
CA PHE A 401 4.30 -9.84 -27.67
C PHE A 401 3.86 -9.94 -29.14
N GLY A 402 4.07 -8.89 -29.93
CA GLY A 402 3.53 -8.81 -31.29
C GLY A 402 2.00 -8.73 -31.32
N GLU A 403 1.38 -8.22 -30.25
CA GLU A 403 -0.06 -8.03 -30.13
C GLU A 403 -0.38 -6.56 -29.84
N SER A 404 -1.19 -5.96 -30.70
CA SER A 404 -1.79 -4.64 -30.47
C SER A 404 -2.94 -4.76 -29.47
N PHE A 405 -2.89 -3.97 -28.40
CA PHE A 405 -3.99 -3.85 -27.44
C PHE A 405 -5.12 -2.96 -27.96
N ARG A 406 -4.90 -2.26 -29.08
CA ARG A 406 -5.82 -1.34 -29.75
C ARG A 406 -6.33 -0.21 -28.86
N SER A 407 -5.58 0.13 -27.80
CA SER A 407 -6.00 1.09 -26.78
C SER A 407 -6.18 2.50 -27.36
N LEU A 408 -5.36 2.83 -28.37
CA LEU A 408 -5.44 4.11 -29.10
C LEU A 408 -6.61 4.16 -30.10
N ASP A 409 -7.10 3.03 -30.60
CA ASP A 409 -8.23 2.98 -31.54
C ASP A 409 -9.56 3.23 -30.82
N ILE A 410 -9.73 2.62 -29.64
CA ILE A 410 -11.00 2.62 -28.90
C ILE A 410 -11.03 3.64 -27.75
N ASP A 411 -9.93 4.35 -27.50
CA ASP A 411 -9.78 5.36 -26.44
C ASP A 411 -10.02 4.84 -25.00
N ILE A 412 -9.78 3.55 -24.81
CA ILE A 412 -9.94 2.82 -23.56
C ILE A 412 -8.62 2.12 -23.27
N LEU A 413 -8.10 2.32 -22.06
CA LEU A 413 -6.92 1.59 -21.62
C LEU A 413 -7.30 0.11 -21.52
N ASN A 414 -6.47 -0.77 -22.10
CA ASN A 414 -6.73 -2.20 -22.06
C ASN A 414 -6.91 -2.68 -20.61
N SER A 415 -7.90 -3.54 -20.38
CA SER A 415 -8.23 -4.06 -19.04
C SER A 415 -7.05 -4.74 -18.35
N TRP A 416 -6.10 -5.29 -19.11
CA TRP A 416 -4.87 -5.86 -18.57
C TRP A 416 -3.94 -4.81 -17.97
N ALA A 417 -3.80 -3.63 -18.60
CA ALA A 417 -2.99 -2.54 -18.06
C ALA A 417 -3.60 -1.99 -16.76
N ASP A 418 -4.92 -1.84 -16.68
CA ASP A 418 -5.61 -1.47 -15.43
C ASP A 418 -5.37 -2.52 -14.33
N THR A 419 -5.56 -3.80 -14.65
CA THR A 419 -5.33 -4.92 -13.71
C THR A 419 -3.86 -4.98 -13.24
N ALA A 420 -2.92 -4.67 -14.13
CA ALA A 420 -1.49 -4.60 -13.82
C ALA A 420 -1.16 -3.47 -12.82
N LEU A 421 -1.80 -2.30 -12.95
CA LEU A 421 -1.63 -1.19 -12.01
C LEU A 421 -2.26 -1.50 -10.64
N GLU A 422 -3.45 -2.09 -10.62
CA GLU A 422 -4.09 -2.57 -9.39
C GLU A 422 -3.24 -3.64 -8.67
N HIS A 423 -2.55 -4.49 -9.43
CA HIS A 423 -1.63 -5.48 -8.87
C HIS A 423 -0.49 -4.83 -8.06
N LEU A 424 0.08 -3.70 -8.52
CA LEU A 424 1.13 -3.00 -7.77
C LEU A 424 0.63 -2.41 -6.45
N TYR A 425 -0.62 -1.96 -6.41
CA TYR A 425 -1.26 -1.52 -5.17
C TYR A 425 -1.41 -2.69 -4.17
N ILE A 426 -1.89 -3.83 -4.64
CA ILE A 426 -2.02 -5.05 -3.82
C ILE A 426 -0.65 -5.51 -3.31
N VAL A 427 0.38 -5.53 -4.17
CA VAL A 427 1.76 -5.85 -3.79
C VAL A 427 2.25 -4.90 -2.71
N THR A 428 1.96 -3.60 -2.82
CA THR A 428 2.33 -2.60 -1.80
C THR A 428 1.60 -2.84 -0.48
N LEU A 429 0.31 -3.18 -0.52
CA LEU A 429 -0.46 -3.52 0.68
C LEU A 429 0.13 -4.74 1.39
N ILE A 430 0.34 -5.84 0.65
CA ILE A 430 0.92 -7.08 1.19
C ILE A 430 2.35 -6.84 1.70
N ASP A 431 3.16 -6.05 0.98
CA ASP A 431 4.50 -5.66 1.43
C ASP A 431 4.43 -4.93 2.78
N ASN A 432 3.49 -4.00 2.97
CA ASN A 432 3.32 -3.35 4.27
C ASN A 432 2.88 -4.35 5.35
N LEU A 433 1.90 -5.21 5.05
CA LEU A 433 1.39 -6.21 5.99
C LEU A 433 2.47 -7.22 6.42
N ARG A 434 3.41 -7.58 5.53
CA ARG A 434 4.50 -8.52 5.87
C ARG A 434 5.41 -8.03 7.00
N ARG A 435 5.44 -6.71 7.25
CA ARG A 435 6.25 -6.10 8.32
C ARG A 435 5.65 -6.36 9.70
N ILE A 436 4.41 -6.84 9.75
CA ILE A 436 3.74 -7.34 10.94
C ILE A 436 4.01 -8.85 11.01
N GLY A 437 4.85 -9.27 11.95
CA GLY A 437 5.52 -10.58 11.94
C GLY A 437 4.58 -11.78 11.83
N TRP A 438 3.52 -11.82 12.64
CA TRP A 438 2.56 -12.92 12.66
C TRP A 438 1.61 -12.93 11.46
N VAL A 439 1.21 -11.76 10.90
CA VAL A 439 0.42 -11.65 9.66
C VAL A 439 1.11 -12.39 8.51
N SER A 440 2.43 -12.21 8.40
CA SER A 440 3.21 -12.85 7.34
C SER A 440 3.33 -14.37 7.46
N LYS A 441 3.24 -14.92 8.68
CA LYS A 441 3.26 -16.37 8.96
C LYS A 441 1.88 -16.98 8.72
N LEU A 442 0.83 -16.30 9.17
CA LEU A 442 -0.56 -16.74 9.02
C LEU A 442 -1.01 -16.71 7.54
N ALA A 443 -0.69 -15.64 6.81
CA ALA A 443 -0.97 -15.54 5.38
C ALA A 443 -0.33 -16.66 4.55
N ARG A 444 0.91 -17.07 4.89
CA ARG A 444 1.59 -18.19 4.21
C ARG A 444 0.98 -19.56 4.52
N LEU A 445 0.33 -19.70 5.68
CA LEU A 445 -0.35 -20.92 6.11
C LEU A 445 -1.75 -21.04 5.51
N LEU A 446 -2.46 -19.92 5.38
CA LEU A 446 -3.89 -19.90 5.02
C LEU A 446 -4.17 -19.56 3.56
N ILE A 447 -3.24 -18.94 2.83
CA ILE A 447 -3.41 -18.59 1.42
C ILE A 447 -2.68 -19.63 0.58
N PRO A 448 -3.40 -20.58 -0.05
CA PRO A 448 -2.76 -21.52 -0.97
C PRO A 448 -2.09 -20.76 -2.11
N THR A 449 -0.86 -21.14 -2.44
CA THR A 449 -0.09 -20.52 -3.53
C THR A 449 -0.88 -20.43 -4.83
N TRP A 450 -1.74 -21.42 -5.12
CA TRP A 450 -2.56 -21.45 -6.33
C TRP A 450 -3.53 -20.26 -6.43
N ILE A 451 -4.08 -19.76 -5.32
CA ILE A 451 -5.01 -18.60 -5.30
C ILE A 451 -4.26 -17.33 -5.71
N VAL A 452 -3.08 -17.12 -5.15
CA VAL A 452 -2.25 -15.95 -5.49
C VAL A 452 -1.76 -16.03 -6.94
N THR A 453 -1.44 -17.23 -7.42
CA THR A 453 -1.01 -17.45 -8.80
C THR A 453 -2.15 -17.50 -9.81
N ASN A 454 -3.41 -17.60 -9.39
CA ASN A 454 -4.58 -17.71 -10.28
C ASN A 454 -5.39 -16.41 -10.28
N ASN A 455 -4.71 -15.29 -10.51
CA ASN A 455 -5.33 -13.97 -10.63
C ASN A 455 -5.43 -13.54 -12.10
N GLN A 456 -6.33 -12.59 -12.42
CA GLN A 456 -6.60 -12.15 -13.79
C GLN A 456 -5.33 -11.72 -14.54
N HIS A 457 -4.44 -10.97 -13.88
CA HIS A 457 -3.18 -10.49 -14.45
C HIS A 457 -2.22 -11.65 -14.84
N SER A 458 -2.00 -12.58 -13.92
CA SER A 458 -1.12 -13.74 -14.13
C SER A 458 -1.68 -14.69 -15.20
N ASN A 459 -2.99 -14.89 -15.22
CA ASN A 459 -3.66 -15.73 -16.22
C ASN A 459 -3.59 -15.11 -17.62
N TYR A 460 -3.76 -13.79 -17.73
CA TYR A 460 -3.57 -13.10 -19.00
C TYR A 460 -2.12 -13.24 -19.49
N SER A 461 -1.14 -13.07 -18.60
CA SER A 461 0.28 -13.26 -18.93
C SER A 461 0.57 -14.69 -19.43
N ARG A 462 -0.05 -15.72 -18.82
CA ARG A 462 0.06 -17.10 -19.29
C ARG A 462 -0.61 -17.33 -20.64
N GLN A 463 -1.78 -16.73 -20.86
CA GLN A 463 -2.48 -16.80 -22.15
C GLN A 463 -1.63 -16.19 -23.26
N GLN A 464 -0.97 -15.06 -23.00
CA GLN A 464 -0.05 -14.41 -23.93
C GLN A 464 1.12 -15.32 -24.30
N VAL A 465 1.73 -16.00 -23.32
CA VAL A 465 2.76 -17.01 -23.58
C VAL A 465 2.24 -18.15 -24.44
N GLU A 466 1.05 -18.68 -24.14
CA GLU A 466 0.49 -19.78 -24.91
C GLU A 466 0.20 -19.36 -26.36
N ASN A 467 -0.46 -18.23 -26.56
CA ASN A 467 -0.69 -17.65 -27.89
C ASN A 467 0.62 -17.53 -28.66
N ARG A 468 1.65 -16.97 -28.02
CA ARG A 468 2.95 -16.72 -28.65
C ARG A 468 3.68 -18.01 -29.05
N LEU A 469 3.56 -19.08 -28.27
CA LEU A 469 4.19 -20.37 -28.55
C LEU A 469 3.54 -21.10 -29.74
N GLN A 470 2.25 -20.85 -30.01
CA GLN A 470 1.50 -21.42 -31.13
C GLN A 470 1.84 -20.76 -32.48
N ILE A 471 2.34 -19.52 -32.47
CA ILE A 471 2.71 -18.79 -33.69
C ILE A 471 4.05 -19.33 -34.23
N LYS A 472 4.03 -19.92 -35.44
CA LYS A 472 5.21 -20.54 -36.08
C LYS A 472 6.13 -19.56 -36.80
N ALA A 473 5.60 -18.44 -37.31
CA ALA A 473 6.35 -17.41 -38.04
C ALA A 473 6.01 -16.04 -37.47
N ALA A 474 6.49 -15.77 -36.25
CA ALA A 474 6.32 -14.48 -35.60
C ALA A 474 7.48 -13.53 -35.94
N ARG A 475 7.19 -12.23 -35.98
CA ARG A 475 8.20 -11.16 -35.94
C ARG A 475 9.10 -11.36 -34.71
N SER A 476 10.38 -10.94 -34.80
CA SER A 476 11.26 -10.95 -33.63
C SER A 476 10.82 -9.89 -32.61
N ASP A 477 10.54 -10.34 -31.39
CA ASP A 477 10.05 -9.56 -30.25
C ASP A 477 10.90 -9.83 -29.00
N PHE A 478 10.63 -9.14 -27.89
CA PHE A 478 11.45 -9.26 -26.68
C PHE A 478 11.47 -10.67 -26.06
N VAL A 479 10.44 -11.47 -26.31
CA VAL A 479 10.34 -12.83 -25.75
C VAL A 479 10.78 -13.90 -26.73
N SER A 480 11.09 -13.54 -27.97
CA SER A 480 11.54 -14.47 -29.02
C SER A 480 12.75 -15.32 -28.60
N PRO A 481 13.79 -14.77 -27.93
CA PRO A 481 14.91 -15.59 -27.45
C PRO A 481 14.51 -16.61 -26.37
N LEU A 482 13.38 -16.41 -25.69
CA LEU A 482 12.86 -17.37 -24.72
C LEU A 482 12.04 -18.48 -25.38
N VAL A 483 11.44 -18.25 -26.55
CA VAL A 483 10.55 -19.23 -27.21
C VAL A 483 11.27 -20.55 -27.47
N ASP A 484 12.46 -20.49 -28.08
CA ASP A 484 13.22 -21.70 -28.38
C ASP A 484 13.72 -22.40 -27.11
N LYS A 485 14.05 -21.63 -26.07
CA LYS A 485 14.45 -22.15 -24.76
C LYS A 485 13.31 -22.84 -24.04
N VAL A 486 12.09 -22.30 -24.15
CA VAL A 486 10.88 -22.92 -23.61
C VAL A 486 10.56 -24.22 -24.35
N ARG A 487 10.69 -24.22 -25.69
CA ARG A 487 10.51 -25.44 -26.50
C ARG A 487 11.56 -26.51 -26.20
N ALA A 488 12.79 -26.11 -25.90
CA ALA A 488 13.88 -27.01 -25.48
C ALA A 488 13.78 -27.46 -24.02
N GLY A 489 12.86 -26.90 -23.22
CA GLY A 489 12.71 -27.20 -21.80
C GLY A 489 13.76 -26.56 -20.89
N GLU A 490 14.58 -25.62 -21.40
CA GLU A 490 15.57 -24.87 -20.62
C GLU A 490 14.95 -23.80 -19.73
N VAL A 491 13.81 -23.24 -20.15
CA VAL A 491 13.04 -22.20 -19.44
C VAL A 491 11.61 -22.71 -19.31
N SER A 492 11.00 -22.56 -18.14
CA SER A 492 9.60 -22.98 -17.96
C SER A 492 8.65 -21.97 -18.63
N LYS A 493 7.48 -22.43 -19.08
CA LYS A 493 6.41 -21.52 -19.56
C LYS A 493 6.05 -20.46 -18.51
N GLU A 494 6.16 -20.83 -17.24
CA GLU A 494 5.79 -19.96 -16.14
C GLU A 494 6.84 -18.89 -15.83
N GLU A 495 8.12 -19.20 -16.02
CA GLU A 495 9.20 -18.21 -16.01
C GLU A 495 9.02 -17.21 -17.16
N MET A 496 8.67 -17.69 -18.36
CA MET A 496 8.36 -16.82 -19.50
C MET A 496 7.15 -15.91 -19.20
N ALA A 497 6.09 -16.44 -18.58
CA ALA A 497 4.90 -15.65 -18.20
C ALA A 497 5.23 -14.58 -17.16
N ALA A 498 6.09 -14.90 -16.18
CA ALA A 498 6.57 -13.93 -15.20
C ALA A 498 7.43 -12.83 -15.85
N HIS A 499 8.25 -13.17 -16.86
CA HIS A 499 9.02 -12.18 -17.63
C HIS A 499 8.11 -11.26 -18.45
N VAL A 500 7.16 -11.82 -19.19
CA VAL A 500 6.11 -11.11 -19.95
C VAL A 500 5.44 -10.05 -19.07
N SER A 501 4.97 -10.49 -17.90
CA SER A 501 4.30 -9.62 -16.92
C SER A 501 5.18 -8.46 -16.44
N THR A 502 6.43 -8.75 -16.06
CA THR A 502 7.37 -7.72 -15.59
C THR A 502 7.76 -6.73 -16.68
N ILE A 503 7.97 -7.19 -17.92
CA ILE A 503 8.35 -6.31 -19.03
C ILE A 503 7.23 -5.31 -19.33
N ALA A 504 5.98 -5.78 -19.38
CA ALA A 504 4.83 -4.92 -19.65
C ALA A 504 4.61 -3.87 -18.55
N ILE A 505 4.61 -4.28 -17.28
CA ILE A 505 4.41 -3.34 -16.16
C ILE A 505 5.56 -2.34 -16.09
N ALA A 506 6.81 -2.83 -16.06
CA ALA A 506 7.97 -1.97 -15.84
C ALA A 506 8.19 -1.01 -17.02
N GLY A 507 7.91 -1.44 -18.25
CA GLY A 507 8.08 -0.62 -19.45
C GLY A 507 6.91 0.34 -19.71
N GLY A 508 5.67 -0.08 -19.45
CA GLY A 508 4.47 0.74 -19.73
C GLY A 508 4.34 1.93 -18.78
N GLU A 509 4.26 1.64 -17.48
CA GLU A 509 3.92 2.67 -16.48
C GLU A 509 5.05 3.69 -16.27
N THR A 510 6.32 3.24 -16.27
CA THR A 510 7.46 4.14 -16.01
C THR A 510 7.69 5.14 -17.14
N VAL A 511 7.53 4.70 -18.39
CA VAL A 511 7.61 5.56 -19.58
C VAL A 511 6.47 6.57 -19.58
N ALA A 512 5.24 6.10 -19.34
CA ALA A 512 4.08 6.98 -19.28
C ALA A 512 4.22 8.06 -18.20
N THR A 513 4.63 7.66 -17.00
CA THR A 513 4.89 8.57 -15.87
C THR A 513 5.94 9.63 -16.23
N THR A 514 7.04 9.22 -16.88
CA THR A 514 8.11 10.13 -17.30
C THR A 514 7.61 11.13 -18.34
N LEU A 515 6.89 10.68 -19.36
CA LEU A 515 6.35 11.55 -20.42
C LEU A 515 5.31 12.54 -19.88
N SER A 516 4.45 12.09 -18.96
CA SER A 516 3.51 12.96 -18.24
C SER A 516 4.24 14.07 -17.46
N ALA A 517 5.27 13.70 -16.71
CA ALA A 517 6.06 14.65 -15.94
C ALA A 517 6.78 15.67 -16.85
N LEU A 518 7.44 15.19 -17.91
CA LEU A 518 8.11 16.04 -18.89
C LEU A 518 7.16 17.04 -19.55
N THR A 519 5.98 16.58 -19.97
CA THR A 519 4.97 17.44 -20.60
C THR A 519 4.46 18.50 -19.63
N CYS A 520 4.24 18.12 -18.37
CA CYS A 520 3.86 19.06 -17.31
C CYS A 520 4.95 20.12 -17.09
N PHE A 521 6.22 19.71 -16.95
CA PHE A 521 7.32 20.64 -16.74
C PHE A 521 7.54 21.58 -17.94
N LEU A 522 7.48 21.07 -19.17
CA LEU A 522 7.58 21.90 -20.37
C LEU A 522 6.41 22.89 -20.48
N GLY A 523 5.19 22.46 -20.16
CA GLY A 523 4.01 23.34 -20.14
C GLY A 523 4.10 24.47 -19.10
N GLN A 524 4.79 24.23 -17.99
CA GLN A 524 5.07 25.23 -16.95
C GLN A 524 6.28 26.12 -17.26
N ASN A 525 7.09 25.78 -18.26
CA ASN A 525 8.31 26.49 -18.64
C ASN A 525 8.32 26.77 -20.16
N PRO A 526 7.50 27.73 -20.65
CA PRO A 526 7.33 27.99 -22.08
C PRO A 526 8.64 28.32 -22.80
N GLU A 527 9.59 28.96 -22.12
CA GLU A 527 10.92 29.26 -22.65
C GLU A 527 11.71 27.98 -22.99
N LYS A 528 11.62 26.96 -22.12
CA LYS A 528 12.29 25.67 -22.32
C LYS A 528 11.61 24.85 -23.40
N LEU A 529 10.28 24.90 -23.45
CA LEU A 529 9.50 24.30 -24.54
C LEU A 529 9.86 24.91 -25.89
N ASN A 530 10.02 26.24 -25.96
CA ASN A 530 10.41 26.93 -27.18
C ASN A 530 11.82 26.52 -27.63
N LEU A 531 12.79 26.45 -26.71
CA LEU A 531 14.15 25.99 -27.02
C LEU A 531 14.15 24.54 -27.57
N LEU A 532 13.43 23.63 -26.91
CA LEU A 532 13.30 22.25 -27.37
C LEU A 532 12.64 22.17 -28.76
N THR A 533 11.57 22.95 -28.96
CA THR A 533 10.86 23.01 -30.25
C THR A 533 11.77 23.53 -31.36
N GLN A 534 12.58 24.54 -31.08
CA GLN A 534 13.54 25.09 -32.03
C GLN A 534 14.63 24.07 -32.38
N GLU A 535 15.20 23.38 -31.40
CA GLU A 535 16.20 22.33 -31.65
C GLU A 535 15.64 21.23 -32.57
N ILE A 536 14.45 20.69 -32.24
CA ILE A 536 13.82 19.62 -33.03
C ILE A 536 13.51 20.11 -34.45
N ARG A 537 12.89 21.29 -34.61
CA ARG A 537 12.51 21.82 -35.92
C ARG A 537 13.70 22.27 -36.78
N ALA A 538 14.84 22.58 -36.17
CA ALA A 538 16.06 22.90 -36.90
C ALA A 538 16.83 21.64 -37.33
N ALA A 539 16.66 20.52 -36.61
CA ALA A 539 17.38 19.28 -36.88
C ALA A 539 16.78 18.44 -38.01
N PHE A 540 15.48 18.61 -38.31
CA PHE A 540 14.75 17.79 -39.27
C PHE A 540 13.94 18.66 -40.23
N ASN A 541 13.98 18.35 -41.52
CA ASN A 541 13.21 19.06 -42.55
C ASN A 541 11.80 18.53 -42.68
N THR A 542 11.60 17.24 -42.42
CA THR A 542 10.31 16.55 -42.49
C THR A 542 10.07 15.70 -41.25
N TYR A 543 8.80 15.38 -40.99
CA TYR A 543 8.41 14.53 -39.86
C TYR A 543 9.01 13.12 -39.97
N ASP A 544 9.00 12.53 -41.17
CA ASP A 544 9.52 11.18 -41.45
C ASP A 544 11.05 11.07 -41.26
N GLU A 545 11.78 12.18 -41.16
CA GLU A 545 13.21 12.17 -40.87
C GLU A 545 13.52 11.85 -39.41
N ILE A 546 12.53 11.96 -38.50
CA ILE A 546 12.68 11.78 -37.06
C ILE A 546 12.77 10.28 -36.75
N THR A 547 13.98 9.84 -36.44
CA THR A 547 14.27 8.48 -35.96
C THR A 547 14.79 8.54 -34.52
N GLY A 548 14.61 7.48 -33.73
CA GLY A 548 15.15 7.36 -32.39
C GLY A 548 16.67 7.56 -32.36
N SER A 549 17.39 7.02 -33.35
CA SER A 549 18.84 7.18 -33.48
C SER A 549 19.28 8.62 -33.75
N LYS A 550 18.52 9.41 -34.51
CA LYS A 550 18.80 10.83 -34.71
C LYS A 550 18.33 11.69 -33.53
N ALA A 551 17.17 11.39 -32.95
CA ALA A 551 16.66 12.09 -31.76
C ALA A 551 17.60 11.95 -30.55
N GLN A 552 18.29 10.80 -30.42
CA GLN A 552 19.33 10.60 -29.40
C GLN A 552 20.53 11.57 -29.53
N GLN A 553 20.74 12.16 -30.71
CA GLN A 553 21.85 13.09 -30.95
C GLN A 553 21.50 14.53 -30.56
N LEU A 554 20.25 14.82 -30.23
CA LEU A 554 19.79 16.17 -29.88
C LEU A 554 20.13 16.52 -28.43
N PRO A 555 21.10 17.42 -28.18
CA PRO A 555 21.63 17.65 -26.85
C PRO A 555 20.58 18.22 -25.87
N TYR A 556 19.76 19.18 -26.28
CA TYR A 556 18.77 19.78 -25.41
C TYR A 556 17.59 18.84 -25.13
N LEU A 557 17.16 18.02 -26.09
CA LEU A 557 16.21 16.92 -25.84
C LEU A 557 16.73 15.93 -24.79
N GLN A 558 18.00 15.50 -24.90
CA GLN A 558 18.61 14.62 -23.89
C GLN A 558 18.68 15.31 -22.52
N ALA A 559 18.99 16.60 -22.49
CA ALA A 559 19.01 17.40 -21.26
C ALA A 559 17.62 17.49 -20.60
N VAL A 560 16.57 17.70 -21.40
CA VAL A 560 15.16 17.71 -20.96
C VAL A 560 14.76 16.37 -20.35
N ILE A 561 15.06 15.25 -21.03
CA ILE A 561 14.75 13.91 -20.53
C ILE A 561 15.48 13.62 -19.22
N ASN A 562 16.78 13.90 -19.15
CA ASN A 562 17.56 13.67 -17.93
C ASN A 562 17.09 14.53 -16.76
N GLU A 563 16.71 15.79 -17.02
CA GLU A 563 16.17 16.66 -15.98
C GLU A 563 14.79 16.24 -15.50
N GLY A 564 13.91 15.76 -16.40
CA GLY A 564 12.62 15.22 -16.01
C GLY A 564 12.74 13.97 -15.15
N LEU A 565 13.60 13.04 -15.55
CA LEU A 565 13.89 11.83 -14.77
C LEU A 565 14.54 12.12 -13.42
N ARG A 566 15.37 13.18 -13.33
CA ARG A 566 15.92 13.66 -12.07
C ARG A 566 14.82 14.22 -11.17
N LEU A 567 14.05 15.18 -11.67
CA LEU A 567 13.08 15.93 -10.87
C LEU A 567 11.86 15.07 -10.49
N PHE A 568 11.46 14.12 -11.34
CA PHE A 568 10.37 13.21 -11.09
C PHE A 568 10.78 11.75 -11.41
N PRO A 569 11.51 11.07 -10.51
CA PRO A 569 11.91 9.69 -10.73
C PRO A 569 10.69 8.76 -10.58
N PRO A 570 10.28 8.01 -11.63
CA PRO A 570 9.09 7.15 -11.55
C PRO A 570 9.18 6.11 -10.41
N ALA A 571 10.37 5.55 -10.18
CA ALA A 571 10.63 4.60 -9.10
C ALA A 571 11.07 5.30 -7.80
N SER A 572 10.22 6.19 -7.26
CA SER A 572 10.55 7.05 -6.10
C SER A 572 10.71 6.33 -4.75
N GLY A 573 10.23 5.08 -4.63
CA GLY A 573 10.25 4.30 -3.38
C GLY A 573 11.59 3.64 -3.02
N GLY A 574 12.57 3.66 -3.94
CA GLY A 574 13.86 2.99 -3.76
C GLY A 574 13.80 1.47 -4.02
N ALA A 575 14.93 0.89 -4.42
CA ALA A 575 15.03 -0.55 -4.68
C ALA A 575 15.55 -1.28 -3.43
N THR A 576 14.71 -2.04 -2.74
CA THR A 576 15.07 -2.69 -1.47
C THR A 576 16.17 -3.75 -1.61
N ARG A 577 17.09 -3.81 -0.65
CA ARG A 577 18.17 -4.79 -0.57
C ARG A 577 18.34 -5.27 0.86
N LEU A 578 18.89 -6.45 1.06
CA LEU A 578 19.37 -6.89 2.36
C LEU A 578 20.84 -6.51 2.51
N SER A 579 21.16 -5.83 3.60
CA SER A 579 22.53 -5.53 3.98
C SER A 579 23.31 -6.85 4.18
N PRO A 580 24.53 -6.97 3.62
CA PRO A 580 25.45 -8.06 3.93
C PRO A 580 26.32 -7.79 5.18
N GLY A 581 26.06 -6.72 5.93
CA GLY A 581 26.96 -6.24 7.00
C GLY A 581 28.07 -5.36 6.44
N PHE A 582 27.99 -4.05 6.64
CA PHE A 582 29.05 -3.11 6.20
C PHE A 582 28.95 -1.74 6.87
N GLU A 583 30.04 -0.99 6.83
CA GLU A 583 30.05 0.42 7.25
C GLU A 583 29.71 1.37 6.10
N LEU A 584 28.87 2.37 6.38
CA LEU A 584 28.52 3.46 5.47
C LEU A 584 28.13 4.69 6.28
N HIS A 585 28.61 5.88 5.89
CA HIS A 585 28.48 7.13 6.67
C HIS A 585 28.97 7.00 8.12
N GLY A 586 30.04 6.23 8.36
CA GLY A 586 30.59 5.99 9.69
C GLY A 586 29.69 5.16 10.62
N GLN A 587 28.65 4.53 10.10
CA GLN A 587 27.73 3.67 10.84
C GLN A 587 27.82 2.23 10.32
N TYR A 588 27.91 1.27 11.23
CA TYR A 588 27.81 -0.14 10.87
C TYR A 588 26.35 -0.53 10.64
N ILE A 589 26.06 -1.07 9.44
CA ILE A 589 24.74 -1.54 9.06
C ILE A 589 24.70 -3.06 9.18
N PRO A 590 23.95 -3.64 10.14
CA PRO A 590 23.93 -5.07 10.38
C PRO A 590 23.49 -5.89 9.15
N GLU A 591 23.94 -7.14 9.09
CA GLU A 591 23.45 -8.09 8.09
C GLU A 591 21.94 -8.34 8.27
N GLY A 592 21.20 -8.48 7.17
CA GLY A 592 19.76 -8.76 7.19
C GLY A 592 18.87 -7.54 7.39
N THR A 593 19.42 -6.34 7.59
CA THR A 593 18.66 -5.08 7.56
C THR A 593 18.18 -4.78 6.14
N ASP A 594 16.90 -4.39 5.99
CA ASP A 594 16.33 -3.93 4.71
C ASP A 594 16.83 -2.50 4.45
N ILE A 595 17.49 -2.29 3.31
CA ILE A 595 18.15 -1.03 2.95
C ILE A 595 17.76 -0.59 1.55
N SER A 596 17.55 0.70 1.37
CA SER A 596 17.30 1.30 0.06
C SER A 596 17.80 2.75 0.00
N VAL A 597 18.19 3.21 -1.19
CA VAL A 597 18.39 4.64 -1.41
C VAL A 597 17.06 5.24 -1.85
N SER A 598 16.65 6.35 -1.24
CA SER A 598 15.50 7.15 -1.66
C SER A 598 15.89 7.99 -2.87
N PRO A 599 15.42 7.67 -4.10
CA PRO A 599 15.75 8.47 -5.27
C PRO A 599 15.17 9.86 -5.14
N TRP A 600 13.93 9.97 -4.64
CA TRP A 600 13.24 11.23 -4.42
C TRP A 600 14.02 12.17 -3.49
N SER A 601 14.49 11.69 -2.34
CA SER A 601 15.23 12.54 -1.40
C SER A 601 16.60 12.93 -1.97
N THR A 602 17.27 12.01 -2.66
CA THR A 602 18.63 12.26 -3.19
C THR A 602 18.62 13.30 -4.31
N VAL A 603 17.65 13.24 -5.23
CA VAL A 603 17.57 14.17 -6.37
C VAL A 603 17.06 15.55 -6.00
N HIS A 604 16.39 15.69 -4.85
CA HIS A 604 15.91 16.96 -4.32
C HIS A 604 16.83 17.58 -3.25
N ASN A 605 17.94 16.91 -2.91
CA ASN A 605 18.89 17.41 -1.91
C ASN A 605 19.74 18.57 -2.50
N PRO A 606 19.72 19.76 -1.87
CA PRO A 606 20.51 20.91 -2.32
C PRO A 606 22.03 20.72 -2.22
N GLU A 607 22.51 19.71 -1.49
CA GLU A 607 23.92 19.30 -1.48
C GLU A 607 24.38 18.80 -2.86
N TYR A 608 23.48 18.17 -3.63
CA TYR A 608 23.81 17.58 -4.92
C TYR A 608 23.33 18.40 -6.11
N PHE A 609 22.22 19.12 -5.98
CA PHE A 609 21.67 19.91 -7.08
C PHE A 609 21.34 21.33 -6.63
N SER A 610 21.93 22.33 -7.29
CA SER A 610 21.52 23.71 -7.17
C SER A 610 20.09 23.91 -7.68
N ASP A 611 19.27 24.64 -6.90
CA ASP A 611 17.83 24.80 -7.11
C ASP A 611 17.13 23.46 -7.42
N PRO A 612 17.16 22.50 -6.49
CA PRO A 612 16.87 21.09 -6.78
C PRO A 612 15.42 20.85 -7.25
N TRP A 613 14.50 21.74 -6.86
CA TRP A 613 13.07 21.68 -7.21
C TRP A 613 12.72 22.33 -8.55
N HIS A 614 13.65 23.06 -9.16
CA HIS A 614 13.40 23.73 -10.44
C HIS A 614 13.80 22.83 -11.61
N PHE A 615 12.93 22.79 -12.63
CA PHE A 615 13.22 22.14 -13.89
C PHE A 615 14.24 22.99 -14.67
N LYS A 616 15.51 22.56 -14.70
CA LYS A 616 16.63 23.27 -15.36
C LYS A 616 17.45 22.32 -16.25
N PRO A 617 16.99 22.00 -17.48
CA PRO A 617 17.71 21.15 -18.43
C PRO A 617 19.16 21.61 -18.67
N GLU A 618 19.42 22.91 -18.61
CA GLU A 618 20.71 23.54 -18.86
C GLU A 618 21.83 22.95 -17.97
N ARG A 619 21.50 22.43 -16.78
CA ARG A 619 22.47 21.77 -15.89
C ARG A 619 23.16 20.58 -16.55
N TRP A 620 22.52 19.94 -17.53
CA TRP A 620 23.05 18.79 -18.27
C TRP A 620 23.96 19.20 -19.42
N LEU A 621 23.91 20.46 -19.86
CA LEU A 621 24.68 21.01 -20.97
C LEU A 621 25.86 21.86 -20.52
N ASP A 622 25.72 22.56 -19.39
CA ASP A 622 26.76 23.45 -18.87
C ASP A 622 27.99 22.65 -18.38
N PRO A 623 29.17 22.82 -19.02
CA PRO A 623 30.40 22.16 -18.58
C PRO A 623 30.94 22.69 -17.24
N HIS A 624 30.46 23.85 -16.78
CA HIS A 624 30.83 24.46 -15.50
C HIS A 624 29.82 24.17 -14.37
N CYS A 625 28.77 23.40 -14.65
CA CYS A 625 27.79 22.98 -13.66
C CYS A 625 28.47 22.20 -12.52
N LYS A 626 28.23 22.64 -11.28
CA LYS A 626 28.80 22.03 -10.07
C LYS A 626 27.90 20.95 -9.44
N ASP A 627 26.73 20.71 -10.01
CA ASP A 627 25.81 19.72 -9.49
C ASP A 627 26.41 18.31 -9.60
N ASN A 628 26.21 17.52 -8.56
CA ASN A 628 26.59 16.12 -8.53
C ASN A 628 25.56 15.25 -9.26
N LYS A 629 25.69 15.16 -10.59
CA LYS A 629 24.80 14.35 -11.44
C LYS A 629 24.77 12.86 -11.07
N ASP A 630 25.78 12.35 -10.36
CA ASP A 630 25.81 10.96 -9.91
C ASP A 630 24.76 10.63 -8.83
N ALA A 631 24.18 11.65 -8.20
CA ALA A 631 23.05 11.55 -7.29
C ALA A 631 21.74 11.17 -8.00
N SER A 632 21.64 11.37 -9.33
CA SER A 632 20.49 10.99 -10.16
C SER A 632 20.74 9.63 -10.82
N ARG A 633 20.04 8.59 -10.35
CA ARG A 633 20.15 7.21 -10.84
C ARG A 633 18.78 6.62 -11.18
N PRO A 634 18.03 7.20 -12.13
CA PRO A 634 16.67 6.76 -12.47
C PRO A 634 16.61 5.31 -12.95
N PHE A 635 17.72 4.77 -13.48
CA PHE A 635 17.83 3.41 -13.99
C PHE A 635 18.60 2.46 -13.05
N LEU A 636 18.80 2.83 -11.77
CA LEU A 636 19.70 2.16 -10.83
C LEU A 636 21.15 2.09 -11.37
N LEU A 637 22.00 1.29 -10.72
CA LEU A 637 23.37 1.03 -11.14
C LEU A 637 23.80 -0.41 -10.79
N GLY A 638 24.93 -0.84 -11.34
CA GLY A 638 25.54 -2.13 -11.06
C GLY A 638 24.85 -3.31 -11.77
N PRO A 639 25.04 -4.56 -11.31
CA PRO A 639 24.61 -5.77 -12.03
C PRO A 639 23.08 -5.92 -12.17
N ARG A 640 22.31 -5.04 -11.53
CA ARG A 640 20.83 -5.03 -11.52
C ARG A 640 20.25 -3.69 -11.98
N ASP A 641 21.03 -2.91 -12.73
CA ASP A 641 20.53 -1.73 -13.46
C ASP A 641 19.44 -2.11 -14.49
N CYS A 642 18.66 -1.11 -14.91
CA CYS A 642 17.52 -1.30 -15.80
C CYS A 642 17.95 -1.89 -17.14
N LEU A 643 17.30 -2.99 -17.54
CA LEU A 643 17.54 -3.64 -18.83
C LEU A 643 16.98 -2.83 -20.01
N GLY A 644 15.83 -2.18 -19.81
CA GLY A 644 15.14 -1.36 -20.82
C GLY A 644 15.49 0.12 -20.76
N ARG A 645 16.75 0.47 -20.49
CA ARG A 645 17.19 1.88 -20.44
C ARG A 645 17.33 2.52 -21.82
N LYS A 646 17.83 1.75 -22.78
CA LYS A 646 18.05 2.20 -24.17
C LYS A 646 16.74 2.10 -24.93
#